data_AF-A0A0B4XME6-F1
#
_entry.id   AF-A0A0B4XME6-F1
#
_cell.length_a   1.000
_cell.length_b   1.000
_cell.length_c   1.000
_cell.angle_alpha   90.00
_cell.angle_beta   90.00
_cell.angle_gamma   90.00
#
_symmetry.space_group_name_H-M   'P 1'
#
loop_
_entity.id
_entity.type
_entity.pdbx_description
1 polymer ?
#
loop_
_entity_poly.entity_id
_entity_poly.type
_entity_poly.pdbx_seq_one_letter_code
_entity_poly.pdbx_strand_id
1 'polypeptide(L)'
;MAMTPWVTWPALTKFGTLGIMGALLVLAGQREDLLNNNMFDEEDWAGRNAAIVCDQRSLTARTEDGTCNILENPAEGSAHVNFGRNVNPSVAQAETLNDTLLVPNPREVSNLLMSRGDDFKPATTLNFIATAWIQFMVHDWFDHGPRSDANPIEFPLPPGDALGSGTMSVQRTRPDPRVSGTETTVTYENINTHWWDGSQLYGSDKATNDAVRSFIDGKLEVDADGRLPTEFLSGKPVTGFNENWWVGLSMLHHLFTLEHNAIADMLKANNPGQSDQWLFDKARLINSALMAKIHTVEWTPAILANPVLERAMYANWWGLGGDRDTRDRFQGDLDTLNNNLAQLGSLFSLVGIDTGLGDNPTSSIEHALAGLVGSRTPNNYGVPYTLTEEFVSVYRMHPLLRDNVDIYDIGSNIVDTSIPIQHTRDSNAEALLGDAGADRLWYSFGITHPGALTLNNYPDFMRNLSLPFVGDIDMAAIDILRDRERGVPRYNEFRRQIGLKPITRFEDLTSDPTLLANLKTLYSNDVEMIDTLVGQLAEETRPEGFGFGETSFQIFILNASRRLMTDRFFTTDYTDAVYTAAGIDWVEDNTMVDVIRRHFPSLASSLAGMDNAFKPWGLNMPADYQSWSAGAKQDHLWVNGALRTSYAAGSVPAIEPIDIGGLINSVLWTKVRDVTDVTPPGYSKPIHPRGALAKVQFVPSAGHPFTGLFKGADHGLLRLSVTGDPSDRGFAPGLALKLFVDGRRSENISALYTLSGQGSNHNIFANEMSNYVQPEVNETLGTTALFSLVSTKPTLLVMSDMAKVNQDGSGVGSVKAPTQIYFVPNTSLRNAISTAPHDFRDDLTTLPAGTRVYDVYGTSQAIRTSLFPWVTERYARERRDSAVKIGELVTTSAFTLSQFGDTGIFFKHQRYEDR
;
A
#
# COMPACT_ATOMS: atom_id res chain seq x y z
N MET A 1 -25.98 -3.05 22.19
CA MET A 1 -25.84 -1.92 21.25
C MET A 1 -26.75 -2.19 20.06
N ALA A 2 -27.66 -1.28 19.73
CA ALA A 2 -28.33 -1.34 18.43
C ALA A 2 -27.27 -1.07 17.35
N MET A 3 -27.15 -1.93 16.34
CA MET A 3 -26.16 -1.73 15.26
C MET A 3 -26.51 -0.44 14.51
N THR A 4 -25.53 0.47 14.41
CA THR A 4 -25.67 1.70 13.61
C THR A 4 -25.57 1.35 12.12
N PRO A 5 -26.23 2.10 11.21
CA PRO A 5 -26.10 1.88 9.76
C PRO A 5 -24.65 1.77 9.29
N TRP A 6 -23.74 2.56 9.90
CA TRP A 6 -22.30 2.55 9.68
C TRP A 6 -21.63 1.18 9.68
N VAL A 7 -22.00 0.32 10.64
CA VAL A 7 -21.45 -1.03 10.78
C VAL A 7 -22.39 -2.10 10.22
N THR A 8 -23.60 -1.71 9.79
CA THR A 8 -24.63 -2.62 9.30
C THR A 8 -24.46 -2.96 7.83
N TRP A 9 -24.30 -1.95 6.95
CA TRP A 9 -24.11 -2.24 5.52
C TRP A 9 -22.78 -2.97 5.21
N PRO A 10 -21.64 -2.69 5.88
CA PRO A 10 -20.41 -3.45 5.62
C PRO A 10 -20.53 -4.90 6.08
N ALA A 11 -21.34 -5.17 7.11
CA ALA A 11 -21.60 -6.52 7.59
C ALA A 11 -22.37 -7.38 6.57
N LEU A 12 -23.02 -6.76 5.57
CA LEU A 12 -23.69 -7.50 4.49
C LEU A 12 -22.71 -8.35 3.68
N THR A 13 -21.41 -8.02 3.66
CA THR A 13 -20.36 -8.84 3.01
C THR A 13 -20.36 -10.31 3.46
N LYS A 14 -20.89 -10.62 4.65
CA LYS A 14 -21.09 -11.99 5.16
C LYS A 14 -22.02 -12.84 4.27
N PHE A 15 -22.84 -12.21 3.43
CA PHE A 15 -23.71 -12.87 2.47
C PHE A 15 -23.09 -12.98 1.06
N GLY A 16 -21.77 -12.79 0.94
CA GLY A 16 -21.04 -12.88 -0.33
C GLY A 16 -21.44 -11.81 -1.33
N THR A 17 -21.44 -12.14 -2.62
CA THR A 17 -21.70 -11.18 -3.71
C THR A 17 -23.03 -10.45 -3.60
N LEU A 18 -24.12 -11.13 -3.19
CA LEU A 18 -25.42 -10.50 -3.00
C LEU A 18 -25.39 -9.44 -1.89
N GLY A 19 -24.66 -9.72 -0.82
CA GLY A 19 -24.45 -8.78 0.28
C GLY A 19 -23.67 -7.54 -0.13
N ILE A 20 -22.65 -7.71 -0.97
CA ILE A 20 -21.89 -6.60 -1.54
C ILE A 20 -22.78 -5.71 -2.42
N MET A 21 -23.62 -6.31 -3.27
CA MET A 21 -24.57 -5.53 -4.09
C MET A 21 -25.57 -4.75 -3.23
N GLY A 22 -26.12 -5.37 -2.18
CA GLY A 22 -27.00 -4.68 -1.24
C GLY A 22 -26.32 -3.51 -0.53
N ALA A 23 -25.05 -3.66 -0.15
CA ALA A 23 -24.26 -2.60 0.45
C ALA A 23 -24.00 -1.42 -0.52
N LEU A 24 -23.72 -1.70 -1.80
CA LEU A 24 -23.55 -0.67 -2.81
C LEU A 24 -24.82 0.17 -3.02
N LEU A 25 -26.00 -0.44 -2.94
CA LEU A 25 -27.28 0.28 -3.03
C LEU A 25 -27.47 1.23 -1.84
N VAL A 26 -27.06 0.83 -0.64
CA VAL A 26 -27.11 1.71 0.55
C VAL A 26 -26.19 2.92 0.36
N LEU A 27 -24.95 2.71 -0.12
CA LEU A 27 -24.01 3.80 -0.40
C LEU A 27 -24.53 4.75 -1.50
N ALA A 28 -25.15 4.21 -2.54
CA ALA A 28 -25.76 5.01 -3.60
C ALA A 28 -26.90 5.90 -3.05
N GLY A 29 -27.76 5.35 -2.20
CA GLY A 29 -28.82 6.12 -1.53
C GLY A 29 -28.27 7.22 -0.63
N GLN A 30 -27.28 6.90 0.21
CA GLN A 30 -26.61 7.91 1.06
C GLN A 30 -25.99 9.04 0.25
N ARG A 31 -25.34 8.71 -0.88
CA ARG A 31 -24.77 9.71 -1.78
C ARG A 31 -25.85 10.61 -2.37
N GLU A 32 -26.95 10.04 -2.84
CA GLU A 32 -28.06 10.78 -3.44
C GLU A 32 -28.71 11.73 -2.41
N ASP A 33 -28.90 11.27 -1.18
CA ASP A 33 -29.41 12.11 -0.08
C ASP A 33 -28.49 13.31 0.18
N LEU A 34 -27.18 13.10 0.23
CA LEU A 34 -26.19 14.18 0.41
C LEU A 34 -26.16 15.14 -0.78
N LEU A 35 -26.20 14.63 -2.01
CA LEU A 35 -26.23 15.47 -3.21
C LEU A 35 -27.46 16.39 -3.22
N ASN A 36 -28.60 15.93 -2.75
CA ASN A 36 -29.83 16.73 -2.74
C ASN A 36 -29.88 17.76 -1.60
N ASN A 37 -29.18 17.53 -0.48
CA ASN A 37 -29.39 18.29 0.76
C ASN A 37 -28.15 19.01 1.32
N ASN A 38 -26.95 18.73 0.78
CA ASN A 38 -25.68 19.13 1.41
C ASN A 38 -24.73 19.85 0.44
N MET A 39 -25.26 20.72 -0.42
CA MET A 39 -24.45 21.55 -1.31
C MET A 39 -25.01 22.96 -1.31
N PHE A 40 -24.22 23.92 -0.85
CA PHE A 40 -24.60 25.32 -0.74
C PHE A 40 -23.56 26.19 -1.44
N ASP A 41 -24.06 27.08 -2.28
CA ASP A 41 -23.30 28.01 -3.10
C ASP A 41 -23.22 29.38 -2.40
N GLU A 42 -22.03 29.98 -2.42
CA GLU A 42 -21.70 31.21 -1.71
C GLU A 42 -20.97 32.22 -2.64
N GLU A 43 -21.05 32.02 -3.96
CA GLU A 43 -20.31 32.81 -4.96
C GLU A 43 -21.23 33.71 -5.83
N ASP A 44 -20.70 34.87 -6.22
CA ASP A 44 -21.29 35.76 -7.24
C ASP A 44 -20.77 35.36 -8.64
N TRP A 45 -21.42 34.36 -9.24
CA TRP A 45 -21.06 33.88 -10.57
C TRP A 45 -21.19 34.93 -11.68
N ALA A 46 -22.18 35.82 -11.59
CA ALA A 46 -22.36 36.86 -12.59
C ALA A 46 -21.16 37.82 -12.61
N GLY A 47 -20.69 38.22 -11.42
CA GLY A 47 -19.47 39.01 -11.27
C GLY A 47 -18.21 38.26 -11.74
N ARG A 48 -18.05 37.00 -11.34
CA ARG A 48 -16.87 36.18 -11.71
C ARG A 48 -16.78 35.92 -13.21
N ASN A 49 -17.91 35.65 -13.88
CA ASN A 49 -17.94 35.34 -15.31
C ASN A 49 -17.74 36.55 -16.22
N ALA A 50 -17.95 37.78 -15.71
CA ALA A 50 -18.04 38.98 -16.54
C ALA A 50 -16.79 39.27 -17.40
N ALA A 51 -15.62 38.81 -16.97
CA ALA A 51 -14.33 39.07 -17.63
C ALA A 51 -13.71 37.83 -18.32
N ILE A 52 -14.37 36.66 -18.25
CA ILE A 52 -13.79 35.41 -18.75
C ILE A 52 -14.25 35.17 -20.19
N VAL A 53 -13.30 34.85 -21.07
CA VAL A 53 -13.57 34.53 -22.48
C VAL A 53 -12.99 33.17 -22.80
N CYS A 54 -13.86 32.21 -23.13
CA CYS A 54 -13.45 30.87 -23.55
C CYS A 54 -13.06 30.86 -25.03
N ASP A 55 -11.82 30.46 -25.30
CA ASP A 55 -11.27 30.39 -26.65
C ASP A 55 -11.32 28.97 -27.24
N GLN A 56 -10.83 28.80 -28.46
CA GLN A 56 -10.84 27.50 -29.14
C GLN A 56 -9.96 26.45 -28.43
N ARG A 57 -8.90 26.87 -27.71
CA ARG A 57 -8.02 25.95 -26.97
C ARG A 57 -8.78 25.37 -25.78
N SER A 58 -9.51 26.22 -25.05
CA SER A 58 -10.25 25.83 -23.84
C SER A 58 -11.14 24.62 -24.09
N LEU A 59 -11.80 24.53 -25.25
CA LEU A 59 -12.67 23.42 -25.64
C LEU A 59 -12.02 22.02 -25.62
N THR A 60 -10.69 21.93 -25.63
CA THR A 60 -9.99 20.64 -25.67
C THR A 60 -8.75 20.58 -24.77
N ALA A 61 -8.62 21.53 -23.84
CA ALA A 61 -7.48 21.64 -22.93
C ALA A 61 -7.91 22.26 -21.60
N ARG A 62 -7.26 21.81 -20.51
CA ARG A 62 -7.41 22.47 -19.21
C ARG A 62 -6.63 23.79 -19.22
N THR A 63 -7.32 24.89 -18.93
CA THR A 63 -6.72 26.22 -18.77
C THR A 63 -5.85 26.27 -17.52
N GLU A 64 -4.93 27.23 -17.45
CA GLU A 64 -3.96 27.36 -16.36
C GLU A 64 -4.63 27.68 -15.01
N ASP A 65 -5.71 28.47 -15.02
CA ASP A 65 -6.47 28.93 -13.85
C ASP A 65 -7.78 28.16 -13.63
N GLY A 66 -8.02 27.10 -14.40
CA GLY A 66 -9.22 26.26 -14.30
C GLY A 66 -10.50 26.88 -14.88
N THR A 67 -10.43 28.05 -15.52
CA THR A 67 -11.58 28.65 -16.20
C THR A 67 -12.03 27.86 -17.42
N CYS A 68 -13.26 28.10 -17.87
CA CYS A 68 -13.83 27.53 -19.09
C CYS A 68 -13.92 25.99 -19.12
N ASN A 69 -13.91 25.33 -17.95
CA ASN A 69 -14.31 23.93 -17.85
C ASN A 69 -15.81 23.81 -18.16
N ILE A 70 -16.67 24.49 -17.40
CA ILE A 70 -18.09 24.65 -17.75
C ILE A 70 -18.25 25.90 -18.61
N LEU A 71 -18.68 25.73 -19.87
CA LEU A 71 -18.70 26.84 -20.84
C LEU A 71 -19.78 27.88 -20.52
N GLU A 72 -20.89 27.44 -19.94
CA GLU A 72 -22.01 28.28 -19.53
C GLU A 72 -21.73 29.06 -18.24
N ASN A 73 -20.80 28.56 -17.42
CA ASN A 73 -20.36 29.16 -16.17
C ASN A 73 -18.81 29.13 -16.12
N PRO A 74 -18.13 29.98 -16.90
CA PRO A 74 -16.69 29.83 -17.16
C PRO A 74 -15.78 30.06 -15.95
N ALA A 75 -16.27 30.62 -14.85
CA ALA A 75 -15.53 30.69 -13.58
C ALA A 75 -15.68 29.42 -12.71
N GLU A 76 -16.60 28.52 -13.01
CA GLU A 76 -16.87 27.33 -12.18
C GLU A 76 -15.59 26.53 -11.94
N GLY A 77 -15.31 26.25 -10.67
CA GLY A 77 -14.11 25.54 -10.20
C GLY A 77 -12.76 26.22 -10.49
N SER A 78 -12.72 27.43 -11.03
CA SER A 78 -11.47 28.16 -11.28
C SER A 78 -10.81 28.66 -9.99
N ALA A 79 -9.52 29.00 -10.07
CA ALA A 79 -8.81 29.63 -8.97
C ALA A 79 -9.44 30.97 -8.57
N HIS A 80 -9.29 31.33 -7.30
CA HIS A 80 -9.87 32.51 -6.66
C HIS A 80 -11.40 32.53 -6.58
N VAL A 81 -12.08 31.41 -6.76
CA VAL A 81 -13.51 31.27 -6.42
C VAL A 81 -13.67 30.79 -4.98
N ASN A 82 -14.73 31.26 -4.31
CA ASN A 82 -15.01 30.91 -2.92
C ASN A 82 -15.21 29.40 -2.70
N PHE A 83 -14.80 28.91 -1.53
CA PHE A 83 -15.23 27.59 -1.06
C PHE A 83 -16.74 27.56 -0.84
N GLY A 84 -17.38 26.50 -1.32
CA GLY A 84 -18.78 26.20 -1.00
C GLY A 84 -18.93 25.59 0.40
N ARG A 85 -20.15 25.16 0.73
CA ARG A 85 -20.45 24.47 2.00
C ARG A 85 -21.20 23.16 1.79
N ASN A 86 -20.96 22.19 2.67
CA ASN A 86 -21.76 20.96 2.79
C ASN A 86 -22.76 20.97 3.96
N VAL A 87 -22.75 22.04 4.75
CA VAL A 87 -23.67 22.27 5.87
C VAL A 87 -24.48 23.53 5.61
N ASN A 88 -25.65 23.64 6.26
CA ASN A 88 -26.50 24.80 6.07
C ASN A 88 -25.75 26.10 6.48
N PRO A 89 -25.66 27.12 5.61
CA PRO A 89 -24.96 28.37 5.91
C PRO A 89 -25.44 29.06 7.20
N SER A 90 -26.69 28.84 7.62
CA SER A 90 -27.21 29.41 8.88
C SER A 90 -26.49 28.91 10.14
N VAL A 91 -25.89 27.71 10.08
CA VAL A 91 -25.12 27.11 11.18
C VAL A 91 -23.61 27.18 10.94
N ALA A 92 -23.17 27.70 9.79
CA ALA A 92 -21.76 27.82 9.40
C ALA A 92 -21.13 29.15 9.86
N GLN A 93 -21.48 29.62 11.05
CA GLN A 93 -21.06 30.92 11.56
C GLN A 93 -19.67 30.84 12.18
N ALA A 94 -18.79 31.77 11.82
CA ALA A 94 -17.46 31.88 12.41
C ALA A 94 -17.54 32.13 13.93
N GLU A 95 -16.74 31.39 14.70
CA GLU A 95 -16.70 31.57 16.15
C GLU A 95 -16.03 32.91 16.53
N THR A 96 -16.56 33.58 17.54
CA THR A 96 -16.04 34.89 17.96
C THR A 96 -14.95 34.76 19.02
N LEU A 97 -13.94 35.63 18.95
CA LEU A 97 -12.76 35.61 19.84
C LEU A 97 -13.14 35.69 21.33
N ASN A 98 -14.18 36.47 21.64
CA ASN A 98 -14.59 36.77 23.02
C ASN A 98 -15.58 35.75 23.61
N ASP A 99 -15.98 34.72 22.85
CA ASP A 99 -17.03 33.78 23.25
C ASP A 99 -16.57 32.33 23.11
N THR A 100 -16.49 31.82 21.88
CA THR A 100 -16.33 30.37 21.62
C THR A 100 -14.98 29.99 21.00
N LEU A 101 -14.34 30.89 20.23
CA LEU A 101 -13.16 30.58 19.40
C LEU A 101 -12.00 29.97 20.20
N LEU A 102 -11.79 30.44 21.42
CA LEU A 102 -10.69 30.00 22.30
C LEU A 102 -11.13 28.98 23.37
N VAL A 103 -12.36 28.45 23.27
CA VAL A 103 -12.95 27.57 24.29
C VAL A 103 -13.27 26.19 23.70
N PRO A 104 -12.66 25.10 24.20
CA PRO A 104 -11.50 25.08 25.10
C PRO A 104 -10.24 25.62 24.41
N ASN A 105 -9.21 25.90 25.20
CA ASN A 105 -7.93 26.42 24.71
C ASN A 105 -7.34 25.47 23.64
N PRO A 106 -7.07 25.92 22.41
CA PRO A 106 -6.57 25.06 21.33
C PRO A 106 -5.25 24.34 21.64
N ARG A 107 -4.33 24.96 22.39
CA ARG A 107 -3.09 24.31 22.83
C ARG A 107 -3.36 23.21 23.86
N GLU A 108 -4.34 23.41 24.73
CA GLU A 108 -4.74 22.39 25.70
C GLU A 108 -5.37 21.17 25.00
N VAL A 109 -6.19 21.40 23.96
CA VAL A 109 -6.68 20.33 23.07
C VAL A 109 -5.52 19.57 22.43
N SER A 110 -4.56 20.29 21.83
CA SER A 110 -3.37 19.71 21.22
C SER A 110 -2.58 18.84 22.21
N ASN A 111 -2.34 19.35 23.42
CA ASN A 111 -1.55 18.67 24.44
C ASN A 111 -2.22 17.41 25.01
N LEU A 112 -3.52 17.47 25.30
CA LEU A 112 -4.21 16.36 26.00
C LEU A 112 -4.77 15.30 25.07
N LEU A 113 -5.17 15.67 23.85
CA LEU A 113 -5.91 14.78 22.94
C LEU A 113 -5.16 14.45 21.65
N MET A 114 -4.27 15.32 21.16
CA MET A 114 -3.63 15.13 19.86
C MET A 114 -2.25 14.47 19.97
N SER A 115 -1.47 14.83 21.01
CA SER A 115 -0.10 14.35 21.27
C SER A 115 0.09 12.86 20.99
N ARG A 116 1.05 12.51 20.13
CA ARG A 116 1.46 11.11 19.90
C ARG A 116 2.19 10.54 21.11
N GLY A 117 3.12 11.30 21.71
CA GLY A 117 4.00 10.77 22.75
C GLY A 117 4.82 9.58 22.23
N ASP A 118 5.09 8.63 23.11
CA ASP A 118 5.93 7.46 22.79
C ASP A 118 5.15 6.30 22.13
N ASP A 119 3.82 6.40 22.03
CA ASP A 119 2.93 5.32 21.54
C ASP A 119 2.47 5.60 20.09
N PHE A 120 3.38 5.40 19.14
CA PHE A 120 3.04 5.50 17.71
C PHE A 120 2.05 4.40 17.30
N LYS A 121 0.88 4.81 16.80
CA LYS A 121 -0.16 3.90 16.31
C LYS A 121 -0.07 3.80 14.78
N PRO A 122 0.38 2.67 14.19
CA PRO A 122 0.50 2.55 12.74
C PRO A 122 -0.84 2.28 12.04
N ALA A 123 -1.03 2.83 10.85
CA ALA A 123 -2.09 2.42 9.91
C ALA A 123 -1.60 1.23 9.07
N THR A 124 -1.88 0.01 9.55
CA THR A 124 -1.30 -1.22 8.98
C THR A 124 -1.84 -1.63 7.61
N THR A 125 -2.95 -1.03 7.14
CA THR A 125 -3.50 -1.25 5.80
C THR A 125 -2.80 -0.41 4.72
N LEU A 126 -1.99 0.57 5.14
CA LEU A 126 -1.34 1.55 4.27
C LEU A 126 0.19 1.50 4.39
N ASN A 127 0.85 1.98 3.36
CA ASN A 127 2.25 2.36 3.41
C ASN A 127 2.44 3.89 3.40
N PHE A 128 3.68 4.35 3.56
CA PHE A 128 4.00 5.77 3.75
C PHE A 128 3.93 6.58 2.45
N ILE A 129 3.90 5.91 1.28
CA ILE A 129 3.59 6.55 0.00
C ILE A 129 2.20 7.18 0.06
N ALA A 130 1.23 6.50 0.71
CA ALA A 130 -0.14 7.00 0.83
C ALA A 130 -0.24 8.35 1.55
N THR A 131 0.67 8.62 2.50
CA THR A 131 0.76 9.91 3.22
C THR A 131 1.28 11.02 2.32
N ALA A 132 2.35 10.76 1.57
CA ALA A 132 2.86 11.72 0.61
C ALA A 132 1.83 12.00 -0.48
N TRP A 133 1.15 10.95 -0.97
CA TRP A 133 0.12 11.06 -2.00
C TRP A 133 -1.01 11.98 -1.58
N ILE A 134 -1.52 11.84 -0.35
CA ILE A 134 -2.68 12.64 0.03
C ILE A 134 -2.34 14.11 0.21
N GLN A 135 -1.14 14.44 0.69
CA GLN A 135 -0.69 15.82 0.71
C GLN A 135 -0.49 16.36 -0.73
N PHE A 136 0.12 15.56 -1.61
CA PHE A 136 0.29 15.90 -3.03
C PHE A 136 -1.06 16.19 -3.72
N MET A 137 -2.12 15.45 -3.39
CA MET A 137 -3.48 15.73 -3.89
C MET A 137 -4.11 16.98 -3.27
N VAL A 138 -3.92 17.21 -1.96
CA VAL A 138 -4.40 18.45 -1.31
C VAL A 138 -3.84 19.69 -1.99
N HIS A 139 -2.57 19.65 -2.43
CA HIS A 139 -1.94 20.74 -3.17
C HIS A 139 -2.46 20.92 -4.61
N ASP A 140 -3.23 19.98 -5.15
CA ASP A 140 -4.01 20.18 -6.38
C ASP A 140 -5.31 20.94 -6.07
N TRP A 141 -5.91 20.61 -4.93
CA TRP A 141 -7.31 20.91 -4.69
C TRP A 141 -7.57 22.23 -4.01
N PHE A 142 -6.82 22.56 -2.96
CA PHE A 142 -7.16 23.72 -2.15
C PHE A 142 -6.00 24.36 -1.40
N ASP A 143 -6.04 25.69 -1.33
CA ASP A 143 -5.31 26.50 -0.37
C ASP A 143 -6.10 27.81 -0.10
N HIS A 144 -6.14 28.22 1.15
CA HIS A 144 -6.72 29.51 1.57
C HIS A 144 -5.76 30.70 1.37
N GLY A 145 -4.55 30.43 0.89
CA GLY A 145 -3.55 31.42 0.50
C GLY A 145 -2.89 32.16 1.66
N PRO A 146 -2.26 33.32 1.38
CA PRO A 146 -1.54 34.10 2.37
C PRO A 146 -2.42 34.53 3.54
N ARG A 147 -1.88 34.37 4.75
CA ARG A 147 -2.57 34.68 6.00
C ARG A 147 -2.44 36.18 6.31
N SER A 148 -3.40 36.73 7.05
CA SER A 148 -3.37 38.12 7.50
C SER A 148 -2.53 38.27 8.77
N ASP A 149 -1.53 39.15 8.73
CA ASP A 149 -0.75 39.58 9.89
C ASP A 149 -1.51 40.59 10.76
N ALA A 150 -2.55 41.23 10.21
CA ALA A 150 -3.43 42.11 10.96
C ALA A 150 -4.29 41.31 11.95
N ASN A 151 -4.22 41.69 13.23
CA ASN A 151 -5.03 41.15 14.33
C ASN A 151 -4.95 39.62 14.48
N PRO A 152 -3.76 39.06 14.79
CA PRO A 152 -3.60 37.62 14.98
C PRO A 152 -4.44 37.10 16.15
N ILE A 153 -4.76 35.80 16.10
CA ILE A 153 -5.43 35.09 17.18
C ILE A 153 -4.38 34.74 18.25
N GLU A 154 -4.52 35.36 19.41
CA GLU A 154 -3.64 35.17 20.58
C GLU A 154 -4.34 34.28 21.61
N PHE A 155 -3.64 33.28 22.14
CA PHE A 155 -4.14 32.44 23.23
C PHE A 155 -3.01 31.99 24.17
N PRO A 156 -3.28 31.84 25.48
CA PRO A 156 -2.23 31.55 26.46
C PRO A 156 -1.72 30.12 26.34
N LEU A 157 -0.42 29.93 26.56
CA LEU A 157 0.16 28.61 26.77
C LEU A 157 -0.29 28.06 28.13
N PRO A 158 -0.74 26.79 28.21
CA PRO A 158 -1.10 26.15 29.47
C PRO A 158 0.07 26.10 30.48
N PRO A 159 -0.21 26.05 31.80
CA PRO A 159 0.85 25.90 32.80
C PRO A 159 1.70 24.64 32.56
N GLY A 160 3.03 24.81 32.48
CA GLY A 160 3.97 23.71 32.28
C GLY A 160 4.11 23.24 30.82
N ASP A 161 3.65 24.04 29.85
CA ASP A 161 3.80 23.74 28.43
C ASP A 161 5.28 23.58 28.00
N ALA A 162 5.53 22.72 27.01
CA ALA A 162 6.86 22.48 26.45
C ALA A 162 7.49 23.75 25.85
N LEU A 163 6.68 24.70 25.39
CA LEU A 163 7.12 26.01 24.88
C LEU A 163 7.31 27.06 26.00
N GLY A 164 7.12 26.68 27.27
CA GLY A 164 7.29 27.56 28.42
C GLY A 164 6.02 28.33 28.79
N SER A 165 6.15 29.60 29.15
CA SER A 165 5.04 30.48 29.53
C SER A 165 4.88 31.62 28.54
N GLY A 166 3.65 32.00 28.19
CA GLY A 166 3.39 33.11 27.28
C GLY A 166 2.09 32.96 26.53
N THR A 167 2.01 33.58 25.34
CA THR A 167 0.92 33.42 24.39
C THR A 167 1.45 32.82 23.09
N MET A 168 0.59 32.05 22.42
CA MET A 168 0.80 31.60 21.05
C MET A 168 0.01 32.54 20.12
N SER A 169 0.59 32.84 18.96
CA SER A 169 0.02 33.77 17.97
C SER A 169 -0.23 33.04 16.66
N VAL A 170 -1.46 33.13 16.14
CA VAL A 170 -1.84 32.51 14.86
C VAL A 170 -2.44 33.58 13.94
N GLN A 171 -1.80 33.80 12.79
CA GLN A 171 -2.30 34.72 11.76
C GLN A 171 -3.68 34.27 11.24
N ARG A 172 -4.54 35.19 10.82
CA ARG A 172 -5.92 34.87 10.41
C ARG A 172 -6.01 34.37 8.97
N THR A 173 -7.03 33.56 8.69
CA THR A 173 -7.42 33.28 7.30
C THR A 173 -7.91 34.59 6.68
N ARG A 174 -7.47 34.92 5.46
CA ARG A 174 -7.89 36.14 4.78
C ARG A 174 -9.28 35.92 4.15
N PRO A 175 -10.33 36.67 4.55
CA PRO A 175 -11.63 36.59 3.90
C PRO A 175 -11.57 37.01 2.43
N ASP A 176 -12.54 36.58 1.65
CA ASP A 176 -12.77 37.10 0.29
C ASP A 176 -12.80 38.65 0.34
N PRO A 177 -12.01 39.34 -0.51
CA PRO A 177 -11.95 40.81 -0.54
C PRO A 177 -13.31 41.50 -0.76
N ARG A 178 -14.31 40.79 -1.26
CA ARG A 178 -15.68 41.29 -1.48
C ARG A 178 -16.55 41.25 -0.23
N VAL A 179 -16.13 40.54 0.82
CA VAL A 179 -16.82 40.50 2.12
C VAL A 179 -16.76 41.89 2.76
N SER A 180 -17.94 42.45 3.07
CA SER A 180 -18.11 43.78 3.65
C SER A 180 -17.94 43.83 5.17
N GLY A 181 -17.94 42.66 5.82
CA GLY A 181 -17.83 42.49 7.27
C GLY A 181 -19.17 42.56 8.02
N THR A 182 -20.30 42.58 7.30
CA THR A 182 -21.66 42.59 7.86
C THR A 182 -22.45 41.31 7.58
N GLU A 183 -21.83 40.39 6.84
CA GLU A 183 -22.35 39.09 6.47
C GLU A 183 -22.40 38.17 7.70
N THR A 184 -23.45 37.34 7.77
CA THR A 184 -23.59 36.32 8.82
C THR A 184 -22.63 35.14 8.61
N THR A 185 -22.25 34.89 7.36
CA THR A 185 -21.32 33.83 6.96
C THR A 185 -20.17 34.49 6.21
N VAL A 186 -18.94 34.25 6.68
CA VAL A 186 -17.73 34.75 6.03
C VAL A 186 -17.27 33.72 5.00
N THR A 187 -16.97 34.19 3.78
CA THR A 187 -16.47 33.37 2.68
C THR A 187 -14.97 33.57 2.49
N TYR A 188 -14.33 32.55 1.92
CA TYR A 188 -12.89 32.51 1.69
C TYR A 188 -12.62 31.98 0.28
N GLU A 189 -11.69 32.63 -0.43
CA GLU A 189 -11.26 32.20 -1.76
C GLU A 189 -10.36 30.96 -1.65
N ASN A 190 -10.52 30.03 -2.60
CA ASN A 190 -9.50 29.04 -2.89
C ASN A 190 -8.49 29.63 -3.87
N ILE A 191 -7.21 29.73 -3.53
CA ILE A 191 -6.20 30.21 -4.48
C ILE A 191 -5.76 29.14 -5.48
N ASN A 192 -6.12 27.87 -5.24
CA ASN A 192 -5.96 26.79 -6.19
C ASN A 192 -7.21 26.63 -7.06
N THR A 193 -7.05 25.93 -8.17
CA THR A 193 -8.19 25.39 -8.93
C THR A 193 -8.93 24.35 -8.08
N HIS A 194 -10.26 24.38 -8.10
CA HIS A 194 -11.06 23.34 -7.41
C HIS A 194 -11.10 22.04 -8.22
N TRP A 195 -10.76 22.11 -9.51
CA TRP A 195 -10.72 20.97 -10.42
C TRP A 195 -9.61 19.99 -10.06
N TRP A 196 -9.78 18.73 -10.49
CA TRP A 196 -8.73 17.73 -10.40
C TRP A 196 -7.89 17.76 -11.67
N ASP A 197 -7.03 18.78 -11.79
CA ASP A 197 -6.35 19.15 -13.04
C ASP A 197 -4.82 19.05 -13.00
N GLY A 198 -4.28 18.55 -11.89
CA GLY A 198 -2.84 18.40 -11.71
C GLY A 198 -2.12 19.70 -11.36
N SER A 199 -2.82 20.72 -10.86
CA SER A 199 -2.26 22.05 -10.56
C SER A 199 -1.10 22.01 -9.56
N GLN A 200 -0.99 20.96 -8.73
CA GLN A 200 0.21 20.76 -7.90
C GLN A 200 1.49 20.65 -8.75
N LEU A 201 1.40 20.13 -9.97
CA LEU A 201 2.49 20.09 -10.95
C LEU A 201 2.50 21.32 -11.85
N TYR A 202 1.32 21.73 -12.34
CA TYR A 202 1.19 22.70 -13.44
C TYR A 202 0.92 24.15 -13.02
N GLY A 203 0.69 24.39 -11.73
CA GLY A 203 0.24 25.68 -11.19
C GLY A 203 -1.24 25.94 -11.43
N SER A 204 -1.79 26.90 -10.66
CA SER A 204 -3.16 27.43 -10.80
C SER A 204 -3.21 28.81 -11.46
N ASP A 205 -2.10 29.22 -12.09
CA ASP A 205 -2.00 30.46 -12.83
C ASP A 205 -0.99 30.33 -13.99
N LYS A 206 -1.09 31.25 -14.95
CA LYS A 206 -0.25 31.22 -16.15
C LYS A 206 1.25 31.39 -15.86
N ALA A 207 1.63 32.24 -14.92
CA ALA A 207 3.04 32.51 -14.64
C ALA A 207 3.71 31.27 -14.03
N THR A 208 3.04 30.60 -13.09
CA THR A 208 3.50 29.34 -12.51
C THR A 208 3.54 28.23 -13.56
N ASN A 209 2.51 28.13 -14.43
CA ASN A 209 2.50 27.17 -15.53
C ASN A 209 3.66 27.37 -16.51
N ASP A 210 3.93 28.61 -16.90
CA ASP A 210 5.03 28.92 -17.80
C ASP A 210 6.40 28.61 -17.15
N ALA A 211 6.52 28.75 -15.83
CA ALA A 211 7.78 28.51 -15.10
C ALA A 211 8.18 27.02 -15.03
N VAL A 212 7.23 26.09 -15.13
CA VAL A 212 7.50 24.64 -15.06
C VAL A 212 7.71 24.01 -16.44
N ARG A 213 7.47 24.74 -17.53
CA ARG A 213 7.52 24.22 -18.89
C ARG A 213 8.88 24.42 -19.55
N SER A 214 9.30 23.41 -20.31
CA SER A 214 10.47 23.51 -21.19
C SER A 214 10.17 24.25 -22.50
N PHE A 215 8.89 24.32 -22.88
CA PHE A 215 8.41 24.77 -24.20
C PHE A 215 9.02 24.00 -25.38
N ILE A 216 9.50 22.78 -25.13
CA ILE A 216 10.03 21.86 -26.13
C ILE A 216 9.26 20.54 -26.03
N ASP A 217 8.69 20.12 -27.16
CA ASP A 217 8.00 18.83 -27.31
C ASP A 217 6.86 18.57 -26.30
N GLY A 218 6.28 19.64 -25.75
CA GLY A 218 5.21 19.58 -24.77
C GLY A 218 5.67 19.20 -23.36
N LYS A 219 6.98 19.22 -23.07
CA LYS A 219 7.54 18.70 -21.82
C LYS A 219 7.60 19.74 -20.70
N LEU A 220 7.56 19.23 -19.47
CA LEU A 220 8.00 19.94 -18.26
C LEU A 220 9.52 19.97 -18.17
N GLU A 221 10.06 21.03 -17.56
CA GLU A 221 11.48 21.23 -17.38
C GLU A 221 12.06 20.23 -16.37
N VAL A 222 13.18 19.60 -16.73
CA VAL A 222 13.98 18.71 -15.87
C VAL A 222 15.47 18.97 -16.12
N ASP A 223 16.28 18.85 -15.07
CA ASP A 223 17.72 18.93 -15.18
C ASP A 223 18.31 17.72 -15.95
N ALA A 224 19.59 17.79 -16.32
CA ALA A 224 20.25 16.75 -17.11
C ALA A 224 20.31 15.38 -16.41
N ASP A 225 20.15 15.34 -15.08
CA ASP A 225 20.07 14.12 -14.28
C ASP A 225 18.62 13.62 -14.09
N GLY A 226 17.64 14.29 -14.71
CA GLY A 226 16.22 13.97 -14.67
C GLY A 226 15.45 14.56 -13.48
N ARG A 227 16.12 15.27 -12.56
CA ARG A 227 15.47 15.88 -11.39
C ARG A 227 14.80 17.20 -11.73
N LEU A 228 13.98 17.70 -10.81
CA LEU A 228 13.35 19.00 -10.97
C LEU A 228 14.38 20.11 -10.76
N PRO A 229 14.35 21.18 -11.58
CA PRO A 229 15.14 22.38 -11.31
C PRO A 229 14.76 22.96 -9.95
N THR A 230 15.73 23.59 -9.28
CA THR A 230 15.51 24.21 -7.96
C THR A 230 15.67 25.72 -8.00
N GLU A 231 14.88 26.41 -7.18
CA GLU A 231 15.05 27.83 -6.93
C GLU A 231 16.40 28.10 -6.25
N PHE A 232 17.17 29.04 -6.81
CA PHE A 232 18.54 29.31 -6.35
C PHE A 232 18.67 29.65 -4.86
N LEU A 233 17.71 30.38 -4.28
CA LEU A 233 17.79 30.84 -2.89
C LEU A 233 17.16 29.87 -1.88
N SER A 234 16.01 29.29 -2.22
CA SER A 234 15.28 28.40 -1.30
C SER A 234 15.73 26.95 -1.40
N GLY A 235 16.33 26.55 -2.53
CA GLY A 235 16.69 25.17 -2.83
C GLY A 235 15.49 24.24 -3.03
N LYS A 236 14.27 24.79 -3.08
CA LYS A 236 13.05 24.03 -3.33
C LYS A 236 12.83 23.83 -4.83
N PRO A 237 12.13 22.77 -5.25
CA PRO A 237 11.79 22.55 -6.65
C PRO A 237 10.95 23.68 -7.26
N VAL A 238 11.19 23.96 -8.54
CA VAL A 238 10.30 24.74 -9.41
C VAL A 238 9.24 23.79 -9.95
N THR A 239 8.01 23.94 -9.44
CA THR A 239 6.85 23.11 -9.77
C THR A 239 5.58 23.94 -9.51
N GLY A 240 4.40 23.40 -9.81
CA GLY A 240 3.11 24.05 -9.58
C GLY A 240 2.88 24.59 -8.16
N PHE A 241 3.47 23.97 -7.15
CA PHE A 241 3.44 24.45 -5.77
C PHE A 241 4.66 23.96 -4.96
N ASN A 242 5.23 24.80 -4.07
CA ASN A 242 6.41 24.42 -3.27
C ASN A 242 6.41 24.89 -1.80
N GLU A 243 5.27 25.21 -1.17
CA GLU A 243 5.23 25.52 0.27
C GLU A 243 5.10 24.24 1.15
N ASN A 244 5.34 24.33 2.46
CA ASN A 244 5.20 23.20 3.41
C ASN A 244 5.85 21.88 2.91
N TRP A 245 7.05 22.01 2.33
CA TRP A 245 7.68 21.01 1.49
C TRP A 245 8.49 19.97 2.27
N TRP A 246 8.43 18.70 1.87
CA TRP A 246 9.26 17.62 2.41
C TRP A 246 9.52 16.52 1.36
N VAL A 247 10.46 15.61 1.64
CA VAL A 247 10.92 14.59 0.68
C VAL A 247 9.82 13.75 0.05
N GLY A 248 8.71 13.48 0.75
CA GLY A 248 7.56 12.77 0.17
C GLY A 248 6.95 13.51 -1.03
N LEU A 249 6.86 14.84 -0.97
CA LEU A 249 6.41 15.66 -2.09
C LEU A 249 7.44 15.68 -3.22
N SER A 250 8.73 15.84 -2.91
CA SER A 250 9.81 15.72 -3.92
C SER A 250 9.72 14.42 -4.71
N MET A 251 9.48 13.29 -4.05
CA MET A 251 9.33 11.99 -4.71
C MET A 251 8.18 11.98 -5.73
N LEU A 252 7.01 12.52 -5.36
CA LEU A 252 5.81 12.50 -6.21
C LEU A 252 5.89 13.52 -7.35
N HIS A 253 6.37 14.72 -7.09
CA HIS A 253 6.57 15.72 -8.13
C HIS A 253 7.63 15.27 -9.14
N HIS A 254 8.70 14.63 -8.68
CA HIS A 254 9.67 13.98 -9.57
C HIS A 254 9.02 12.90 -10.43
N LEU A 255 8.30 11.95 -9.81
CA LEU A 255 7.65 10.87 -10.54
C LEU A 255 6.66 11.35 -11.61
N PHE A 256 5.75 12.26 -11.25
CA PHE A 256 4.70 12.70 -12.18
C PHE A 256 5.16 13.75 -13.20
N THR A 257 6.30 14.41 -12.97
CA THR A 257 6.99 15.20 -13.99
C THR A 257 7.61 14.30 -15.05
N LEU A 258 8.29 13.22 -14.63
CA LEU A 258 8.79 12.20 -15.55
C LEU A 258 7.65 11.50 -16.30
N GLU A 259 6.52 11.27 -15.63
CA GLU A 259 5.34 10.68 -16.26
C GLU A 259 4.72 11.59 -17.32
N HIS A 260 4.57 12.88 -17.03
CA HIS A 260 4.15 13.86 -18.04
C HIS A 260 5.07 13.81 -19.27
N ASN A 261 6.38 13.81 -19.05
CA ASN A 261 7.36 13.82 -20.14
C ASN A 261 7.32 12.52 -20.96
N ALA A 262 7.08 11.36 -20.33
CA ALA A 262 6.88 10.09 -21.01
C ALA A 262 5.59 10.07 -21.85
N ILE A 263 4.50 10.67 -21.34
CA ILE A 263 3.25 10.85 -22.08
C ILE A 263 3.47 11.78 -23.29
N ALA A 264 4.19 12.89 -23.11
CA ALA A 264 4.50 13.83 -24.19
C ALA A 264 5.32 13.15 -25.31
N ASP A 265 6.29 12.31 -24.95
CA ASP A 265 7.06 11.50 -25.90
C ASP A 265 6.17 10.50 -26.67
N MET A 266 5.26 9.82 -25.96
CA MET A 266 4.27 8.93 -26.57
C MET A 266 3.36 9.69 -27.55
N LEU A 267 2.86 10.86 -27.16
CA LEU A 267 2.00 11.70 -27.99
C LEU A 267 2.72 12.17 -29.25
N LYS A 268 3.97 12.62 -29.11
CA LYS A 268 4.81 13.07 -30.23
C LYS A 268 5.08 11.94 -31.21
N ALA A 269 5.32 10.73 -30.72
CA ALA A 269 5.53 9.55 -31.56
C ALA A 269 4.27 9.16 -32.35
N ASN A 270 3.09 9.24 -31.73
CA ASN A 270 1.82 8.86 -32.34
C ASN A 270 1.16 9.98 -33.16
N ASN A 271 1.55 11.24 -32.96
CA ASN A 271 0.97 12.42 -33.60
C ASN A 271 2.06 13.35 -34.15
N PRO A 272 2.83 12.92 -35.16
CA PRO A 272 3.95 13.69 -35.68
C PRO A 272 3.51 15.03 -36.28
N GLY A 273 4.25 16.10 -35.98
CA GLY A 273 4.00 17.46 -36.52
C GLY A 273 3.10 18.35 -35.66
N GLN A 274 2.59 17.85 -34.53
CA GLN A 274 1.89 18.68 -33.55
C GLN A 274 2.82 19.68 -32.85
N SER A 275 2.26 20.80 -32.40
CA SER A 275 3.01 21.84 -31.70
C SER A 275 3.34 21.45 -30.25
N ASP A 276 4.32 22.13 -29.65
CA ASP A 276 4.62 22.05 -28.22
C ASP A 276 3.36 22.25 -27.36
N GLN A 277 2.61 23.31 -27.64
CA GLN A 277 1.39 23.63 -26.88
C GLN A 277 0.34 22.51 -26.97
N TRP A 278 0.15 21.93 -28.17
CA TRP A 278 -0.78 20.82 -28.33
C TRP A 278 -0.33 19.59 -27.53
N LEU A 279 0.96 19.23 -27.60
CA LEU A 279 1.52 18.10 -26.86
C LEU A 279 1.38 18.31 -25.35
N PHE A 280 1.71 19.50 -24.86
CA PHE A 280 1.56 19.85 -23.44
C PHE A 280 0.11 19.75 -22.97
N ASP A 281 -0.84 20.32 -23.73
CA ASP A 281 -2.26 20.32 -23.37
C ASP A 281 -2.82 18.89 -23.26
N LYS A 282 -2.42 18.00 -24.18
CA LYS A 282 -2.81 16.59 -24.14
C LYS A 282 -2.10 15.81 -23.04
N ALA A 283 -0.81 16.05 -22.83
CA ALA A 283 -0.05 15.41 -21.75
C ALA A 283 -0.59 15.80 -20.36
N ARG A 284 -0.96 17.07 -20.15
CA ARG A 284 -1.61 17.55 -18.92
C ARG A 284 -2.95 16.84 -18.69
N LEU A 285 -3.80 16.75 -19.70
CA LEU A 285 -5.08 16.03 -19.62
C LEU A 285 -4.88 14.58 -19.17
N ILE A 286 -4.04 13.82 -19.89
CA ILE A 286 -3.77 12.41 -19.62
C ILE A 286 -3.17 12.22 -18.23
N ASN A 287 -2.17 13.02 -17.84
CA ASN A 287 -1.51 12.87 -16.55
C ASN A 287 -2.44 13.24 -15.38
N SER A 288 -3.26 14.29 -15.53
CA SER A 288 -4.29 14.66 -14.54
C SER A 288 -5.32 13.53 -14.35
N ALA A 289 -5.76 12.91 -15.45
CA ALA A 289 -6.70 11.81 -15.41
C ALA A 289 -6.09 10.52 -14.83
N LEU A 290 -4.83 10.23 -15.13
CA LEU A 290 -4.11 9.13 -14.52
C LEU A 290 -4.00 9.31 -13.00
N MET A 291 -3.64 10.51 -12.51
CA MET A 291 -3.63 10.80 -11.07
C MET A 291 -5.02 10.65 -10.44
N ALA A 292 -6.07 11.15 -11.10
CA ALA A 292 -7.45 11.00 -10.64
C ALA A 292 -7.88 9.53 -10.55
N LYS A 293 -7.51 8.72 -11.54
CA LYS A 293 -7.74 7.26 -11.56
C LYS A 293 -7.03 6.60 -10.40
N ILE A 294 -5.71 6.80 -10.27
CA ILE A 294 -4.88 6.21 -9.21
C ILE A 294 -5.47 6.53 -7.84
N HIS A 295 -5.87 7.78 -7.59
CA HIS A 295 -6.48 8.14 -6.31
C HIS A 295 -7.83 7.44 -6.10
N THR A 296 -8.65 7.36 -7.15
CA THR A 296 -10.01 6.78 -7.09
C THR A 296 -9.94 5.27 -6.86
N VAL A 297 -9.18 4.53 -7.67
CA VAL A 297 -9.21 3.06 -7.68
C VAL A 297 -8.05 2.38 -6.94
N GLU A 298 -7.03 3.13 -6.52
CA GLU A 298 -5.90 2.58 -5.73
C GLU A 298 -5.80 3.23 -4.34
N TRP A 299 -5.62 4.55 -4.24
CA TRP A 299 -5.41 5.19 -2.92
C TRP A 299 -6.65 5.07 -2.02
N THR A 300 -7.84 5.37 -2.54
CA THR A 300 -9.09 5.33 -1.74
C THR A 300 -9.40 3.91 -1.24
N PRO A 301 -9.30 2.85 -2.08
CA PRO A 301 -9.46 1.48 -1.59
C PRO A 301 -8.35 1.02 -0.65
N ALA A 302 -7.16 1.64 -0.66
CA ALA A 302 -6.09 1.30 0.30
C ALA A 302 -6.38 1.88 1.70
N ILE A 303 -6.84 3.14 1.78
CA ILE A 303 -7.18 3.76 3.07
C ILE A 303 -8.55 3.27 3.59
N LEU A 304 -9.45 2.84 2.70
CA LEU A 304 -10.72 2.20 3.02
C LEU A 304 -10.71 0.75 2.55
N ALA A 305 -9.82 -0.07 3.11
CA ALA A 305 -9.51 -1.45 2.72
C ALA A 305 -10.67 -2.44 3.00
N ASN A 306 -11.79 -2.22 2.32
CA ASN A 306 -13.04 -2.95 2.47
C ASN A 306 -13.55 -3.40 1.10
N PRO A 307 -14.00 -4.68 0.94
CA PRO A 307 -14.44 -5.20 -0.35
C PRO A 307 -15.62 -4.46 -0.99
N VAL A 308 -16.49 -3.82 -0.20
CA VAL A 308 -17.57 -3.01 -0.75
C VAL A 308 -17.01 -1.72 -1.33
N LEU A 309 -16.08 -1.07 -0.62
CA LEU A 309 -15.52 0.21 -1.06
C LEU A 309 -14.62 0.05 -2.26
N GLU A 310 -13.81 -1.02 -2.29
CA GLU A 310 -13.08 -1.38 -3.49
C GLU A 310 -14.00 -1.44 -4.72
N ARG A 311 -15.11 -2.18 -4.63
CA ARG A 311 -16.10 -2.23 -5.72
C ARG A 311 -16.81 -0.91 -5.97
N ALA A 312 -17.12 -0.13 -4.94
CA ALA A 312 -17.80 1.16 -5.08
C ALA A 312 -16.91 2.16 -5.84
N MET A 313 -15.61 2.20 -5.51
CA MET A 313 -14.65 3.07 -6.17
C MET A 313 -14.37 2.63 -7.60
N TYR A 314 -14.31 1.32 -7.86
CA TYR A 314 -14.23 0.79 -9.22
C TYR A 314 -15.49 1.15 -10.00
N ALA A 315 -16.66 1.09 -9.37
CA ALA A 315 -17.91 1.50 -9.99
C ALA A 315 -17.97 3.00 -10.27
N ASN A 316 -17.35 3.86 -9.46
CA ASN A 316 -17.24 5.28 -9.77
C ASN A 316 -16.43 5.52 -11.06
N TRP A 317 -15.41 4.71 -11.36
CA TRP A 317 -14.58 4.88 -12.56
C TRP A 317 -15.14 4.14 -13.79
N TRP A 318 -15.46 2.84 -13.65
CA TRP A 318 -15.85 1.95 -14.75
C TRP A 318 -17.32 1.49 -14.71
N GLY A 319 -18.09 1.89 -13.69
CA GLY A 319 -19.40 1.30 -13.43
C GLY A 319 -19.30 -0.11 -12.84
N LEU A 320 -20.45 -0.72 -12.54
CA LEU A 320 -20.54 -2.03 -11.88
C LEU A 320 -19.87 -3.19 -12.65
N GLY A 321 -19.55 -2.99 -13.93
CA GLY A 321 -18.73 -3.92 -14.72
C GLY A 321 -17.29 -4.02 -14.23
N GLY A 322 -16.74 -2.91 -13.72
CA GLY A 322 -15.38 -2.84 -13.18
C GLY A 322 -14.27 -2.81 -14.24
N ASP A 323 -14.61 -2.61 -15.52
CA ASP A 323 -13.67 -2.54 -16.63
C ASP A 323 -14.13 -1.57 -17.74
N ARG A 324 -13.18 -1.08 -18.53
CA ARG A 324 -13.41 -0.14 -19.64
C ARG A 324 -14.39 -0.68 -20.68
N ASP A 325 -14.22 -1.91 -21.15
CA ASP A 325 -15.04 -2.46 -22.24
C ASP A 325 -16.52 -2.54 -21.83
N THR A 326 -16.78 -2.94 -20.58
CA THR A 326 -18.12 -2.97 -20.03
C THR A 326 -18.70 -1.57 -19.86
N ARG A 327 -17.89 -0.61 -19.34
CA ARG A 327 -18.26 0.80 -19.24
C ARG A 327 -18.70 1.35 -20.59
N ASP A 328 -17.83 1.27 -21.59
CA ASP A 328 -18.01 1.87 -22.92
C ASP A 328 -19.20 1.22 -23.66
N ARG A 329 -19.40 -0.10 -23.50
CA ARG A 329 -20.60 -0.79 -24.00
C ARG A 329 -21.87 -0.24 -23.38
N PHE A 330 -21.93 -0.12 -22.06
CA PHE A 330 -23.11 0.44 -21.40
C PHE A 330 -23.35 1.88 -21.84
N GLN A 331 -22.32 2.72 -21.92
CA GLN A 331 -22.42 4.10 -22.39
C GLN A 331 -22.96 4.19 -23.83
N GLY A 332 -22.51 3.31 -24.72
CA GLY A 332 -23.03 3.21 -26.09
C GLY A 332 -24.46 2.67 -26.20
N ASP A 333 -24.87 1.78 -25.28
CA ASP A 333 -26.18 1.13 -25.29
C ASP A 333 -27.28 1.96 -24.58
N LEU A 334 -26.95 3.01 -23.82
CA LEU A 334 -27.92 3.84 -23.08
C LEU A 334 -29.00 4.48 -23.97
N ASP A 335 -28.68 4.79 -25.24
CA ASP A 335 -29.66 5.25 -26.24
C ASP A 335 -30.72 4.19 -26.55
N THR A 336 -30.39 2.89 -26.37
CA THR A 336 -31.28 1.74 -26.57
C THR A 336 -31.95 1.29 -25.26
N LEU A 337 -31.32 1.55 -24.11
CA LEU A 337 -31.74 1.07 -22.77
C LEU A 337 -32.80 1.94 -22.08
N ASN A 338 -32.97 3.20 -22.49
CA ASN A 338 -33.95 4.14 -21.89
C ASN A 338 -35.40 3.62 -21.88
N ASN A 339 -35.74 2.63 -22.71
CA ASN A 339 -37.07 2.00 -22.74
C ASN A 339 -37.29 0.88 -21.70
N ASN A 340 -36.24 0.36 -21.04
CA ASN A 340 -36.32 -0.81 -20.15
C ASN A 340 -36.02 -0.50 -18.66
N LEU A 341 -35.47 0.68 -18.33
CA LEU A 341 -35.06 1.04 -16.96
C LEU A 341 -36.26 1.18 -15.99
N ALA A 342 -37.44 1.54 -16.49
CA ALA A 342 -38.68 1.57 -15.70
C ALA A 342 -39.07 0.18 -15.12
N GLN A 343 -38.64 -0.92 -15.73
CA GLN A 343 -38.93 -2.27 -15.22
C GLN A 343 -38.01 -2.66 -14.05
N LEU A 344 -36.76 -2.19 -14.03
CA LEU A 344 -35.82 -2.47 -12.93
C LEU A 344 -36.25 -1.77 -11.64
N GLY A 345 -36.70 -0.51 -11.71
CA GLY A 345 -37.25 0.20 -10.54
C GLY A 345 -38.42 -0.54 -9.88
N SER A 346 -39.27 -1.20 -10.68
CA SER A 346 -40.41 -1.99 -10.17
C SER A 346 -40.02 -3.29 -9.44
N LEU A 347 -38.85 -3.85 -9.77
CA LEU A 347 -38.34 -5.07 -9.12
C LEU A 347 -37.81 -4.77 -7.71
N PHE A 348 -37.21 -3.59 -7.51
CA PHE A 348 -36.65 -3.18 -6.22
C PHE A 348 -37.72 -2.71 -5.23
N SER A 349 -38.82 -2.10 -5.71
CA SER A 349 -39.98 -1.82 -4.85
C SER A 349 -40.62 -3.10 -4.28
N LEU A 350 -40.45 -4.23 -4.96
CA LEU A 350 -41.00 -5.53 -4.55
C LEU A 350 -40.28 -6.14 -3.32
N VAL A 351 -39.05 -5.71 -3.03
CA VAL A 351 -38.25 -6.12 -1.86
C VAL A 351 -38.24 -5.08 -0.73
N GLY A 352 -39.10 -4.06 -0.82
CA GLY A 352 -39.30 -3.07 0.24
C GLY A 352 -38.21 -1.99 0.32
N ILE A 353 -37.41 -1.82 -0.74
CA ILE A 353 -36.43 -0.74 -0.84
C ILE A 353 -37.05 0.37 -1.70
N ASP A 354 -37.54 1.42 -1.05
CA ASP A 354 -37.90 2.66 -1.75
C ASP A 354 -36.62 3.45 -2.02
N THR A 355 -36.28 3.59 -3.29
CA THR A 355 -34.97 4.09 -3.74
C THR A 355 -35.07 5.44 -4.45
N GLY A 356 -36.28 5.98 -4.66
CA GLY A 356 -36.48 7.17 -5.48
C GLY A 356 -36.04 7.02 -6.95
N LEU A 357 -35.63 5.82 -7.39
CA LEU A 357 -35.07 5.51 -8.71
C LEU A 357 -36.05 5.72 -9.89
N GLY A 358 -37.27 6.22 -9.63
CA GLY A 358 -38.32 6.47 -10.62
C GLY A 358 -38.59 7.95 -10.94
N ASP A 359 -38.10 8.89 -10.13
CA ASP A 359 -38.49 10.31 -10.26
C ASP A 359 -37.50 11.14 -11.09
N ASN A 360 -36.26 10.68 -11.26
CA ASN A 360 -35.29 11.23 -12.21
C ASN A 360 -34.32 10.13 -12.73
N PRO A 361 -34.80 9.21 -13.59
CA PRO A 361 -34.20 7.88 -13.78
C PRO A 361 -32.90 7.81 -14.58
N THR A 362 -32.33 8.92 -15.05
CA THR A 362 -31.19 8.88 -15.98
C THR A 362 -29.83 8.92 -15.27
N SER A 363 -29.55 9.80 -14.31
CA SER A 363 -28.15 10.00 -13.84
C SER A 363 -27.64 8.93 -12.86
N SER A 364 -28.35 8.61 -11.77
CA SER A 364 -27.79 7.77 -10.70
C SER A 364 -27.67 6.29 -11.09
N ILE A 365 -28.57 5.79 -11.95
CA ILE A 365 -28.48 4.43 -12.52
C ILE A 365 -27.43 4.37 -13.62
N GLU A 366 -27.34 5.39 -14.48
CA GLU A 366 -26.25 5.53 -15.47
C GLU A 366 -24.90 5.51 -14.77
N HIS A 367 -24.71 6.33 -13.73
CA HIS A 367 -23.47 6.35 -12.95
C HIS A 367 -23.13 4.99 -12.34
N ALA A 368 -24.13 4.24 -11.86
CA ALA A 368 -23.91 2.92 -11.30
C ALA A 368 -23.50 1.90 -12.38
N LEU A 369 -24.19 1.87 -13.52
CA LEU A 369 -23.94 0.86 -14.57
C LEU A 369 -22.73 1.19 -15.44
N ALA A 370 -22.53 2.48 -15.72
CA ALA A 370 -21.63 3.00 -16.74
C ALA A 370 -20.54 3.91 -16.17
N GLY A 371 -20.44 4.05 -14.84
CA GLY A 371 -19.43 4.87 -14.17
C GLY A 371 -19.74 6.37 -14.18
N LEU A 372 -19.04 7.12 -13.34
CA LEU A 372 -19.03 8.58 -13.38
C LEU A 372 -18.16 9.07 -14.54
N VAL A 373 -17.03 8.39 -14.78
CA VAL A 373 -16.09 8.74 -15.86
C VAL A 373 -16.66 8.30 -17.21
N GLY A 374 -16.59 9.18 -18.21
CA GLY A 374 -17.20 9.00 -19.53
C GLY A 374 -18.71 9.23 -19.56
N SER A 375 -19.33 9.71 -18.46
CA SER A 375 -20.74 10.07 -18.48
C SER A 375 -21.01 11.16 -19.53
N ARG A 376 -22.22 11.17 -20.09
CA ARG A 376 -22.52 11.97 -21.29
C ARG A 376 -22.54 13.47 -21.05
N THR A 377 -22.83 13.88 -19.83
CA THR A 377 -22.94 15.29 -19.42
C THR A 377 -22.41 15.45 -18.00
N PRO A 378 -21.65 16.52 -17.70
CA PRO A 378 -21.37 16.88 -16.33
C PRO A 378 -22.68 17.13 -15.59
N ASN A 379 -22.76 16.74 -14.32
CA ASN A 379 -23.92 16.96 -13.47
C ASN A 379 -23.49 17.53 -12.12
N ASN A 380 -23.73 18.82 -11.93
CA ASN A 380 -23.46 19.53 -10.68
C ASN A 380 -24.69 19.60 -9.74
N TYR A 381 -25.80 18.95 -10.09
CA TYR A 381 -27.04 18.92 -9.31
C TYR A 381 -27.61 20.33 -9.04
N GLY A 382 -27.42 21.26 -10.00
CA GLY A 382 -27.92 22.63 -9.91
C GLY A 382 -27.12 23.54 -8.97
N VAL A 383 -26.01 23.05 -8.40
CA VAL A 383 -25.11 23.83 -7.55
C VAL A 383 -23.72 23.83 -8.20
N PRO A 384 -23.22 24.99 -8.67
CA PRO A 384 -21.90 25.09 -9.29
C PRO A 384 -20.81 24.40 -8.48
N TYR A 385 -19.85 23.78 -9.18
CA TYR A 385 -18.80 23.01 -8.56
C TYR A 385 -17.75 23.90 -7.89
N THR A 386 -17.62 23.70 -6.58
CA THR A 386 -16.53 24.15 -5.73
C THR A 386 -16.22 23.03 -4.74
N LEU A 387 -14.99 22.96 -4.26
CA LEU A 387 -14.69 22.28 -3.00
C LEU A 387 -15.23 23.12 -1.83
N THR A 388 -15.33 22.50 -0.66
CA THR A 388 -16.02 23.09 0.49
C THR A 388 -15.10 23.24 1.71
N GLU A 389 -15.47 24.13 2.63
CA GLU A 389 -14.75 24.26 3.91
C GLU A 389 -14.78 22.95 4.71
N GLU A 390 -15.88 22.21 4.67
CA GLU A 390 -15.99 20.91 5.33
C GLU A 390 -15.08 19.86 4.68
N PHE A 391 -14.90 19.92 3.35
CA PHE A 391 -13.95 19.08 2.64
C PHE A 391 -12.51 19.35 3.12
N VAL A 392 -12.15 20.62 3.34
CA VAL A 392 -10.85 21.00 3.90
C VAL A 392 -10.66 20.40 5.30
N SER A 393 -11.66 20.50 6.17
CA SER A 393 -11.58 19.97 7.54
C SER A 393 -11.39 18.45 7.59
N VAL A 394 -12.11 17.68 6.76
CA VAL A 394 -11.99 16.20 6.78
C VAL A 394 -10.68 15.68 6.17
N TYR A 395 -9.93 16.51 5.44
CA TYR A 395 -8.60 16.18 4.89
C TYR A 395 -7.43 16.63 5.78
N ARG A 396 -7.68 17.12 7.00
CA ARG A 396 -6.65 17.38 8.02
C ARG A 396 -6.07 16.08 8.59
N MET A 397 -5.34 15.35 7.73
CA MET A 397 -4.84 13.99 7.98
C MET A 397 -3.40 13.94 8.48
N HIS A 398 -2.94 14.99 9.16
CA HIS A 398 -1.58 15.11 9.70
C HIS A 398 -1.11 13.93 10.59
N PRO A 399 -1.96 13.19 11.34
CA PRO A 399 -1.53 12.00 12.06
C PRO A 399 -0.90 10.90 11.18
N LEU A 400 -1.11 10.92 9.86
CA LEU A 400 -0.46 10.00 8.93
C LEU A 400 1.08 10.17 8.89
N LEU A 401 1.61 11.37 9.15
CA LEU A 401 3.05 11.62 9.13
C LEU A 401 3.77 10.85 10.24
N ARG A 402 4.95 10.31 9.96
CA ARG A 402 5.82 9.69 10.98
C ARG A 402 6.72 10.74 11.63
N ASP A 403 7.46 10.36 12.67
CA ASP A 403 8.46 11.26 13.27
C ASP A 403 9.78 11.25 12.48
N ASN A 404 10.09 10.11 11.82
CA ASN A 404 11.28 9.92 11.02
C ASN A 404 10.94 9.29 9.65
N VAL A 405 11.79 9.56 8.67
CA VAL A 405 11.94 8.80 7.44
C VAL A 405 13.01 7.74 7.68
N ASP A 406 12.59 6.48 7.77
CA ASP A 406 13.49 5.33 7.83
C ASP A 406 13.85 4.92 6.40
N ILE A 407 15.14 4.82 6.10
CA ILE A 407 15.68 4.48 4.78
C ILE A 407 16.25 3.07 4.82
N TYR A 408 15.93 2.30 3.79
CA TYR A 408 16.31 0.90 3.64
C TYR A 408 16.99 0.69 2.29
N ASP A 409 17.93 -0.25 2.25
CA ASP A 409 18.37 -0.81 0.98
C ASP A 409 17.27 -1.64 0.33
N ILE A 410 17.18 -1.60 -0.99
CA ILE A 410 16.17 -2.35 -1.75
C ILE A 410 16.28 -3.83 -1.41
N GLY A 411 15.18 -4.41 -0.93
CA GLY A 411 15.09 -5.80 -0.48
C GLY A 411 15.41 -6.02 1.00
N SER A 412 15.92 -5.02 1.72
CA SER A 412 16.17 -5.08 3.17
C SER A 412 14.97 -4.58 3.97
N ASN A 413 14.84 -5.03 5.22
CA ASN A 413 13.94 -4.45 6.24
C ASN A 413 14.74 -3.91 7.44
N ILE A 414 16.06 -3.83 7.31
CA ILE A 414 16.94 -3.26 8.32
C ILE A 414 17.14 -1.79 7.95
N VAL A 415 16.83 -0.91 8.91
CA VAL A 415 17.03 0.53 8.75
C VAL A 415 18.52 0.79 8.55
N ASP A 416 18.87 1.38 7.41
CA ASP A 416 20.22 1.87 7.12
C ASP A 416 20.44 3.22 7.81
N THR A 417 19.51 4.15 7.58
CA THR A 417 19.53 5.50 8.17
C THR A 417 18.11 5.90 8.56
N SER A 418 17.95 6.58 9.70
CA SER A 418 16.68 7.18 10.12
C SER A 418 16.86 8.69 10.26
N ILE A 419 16.00 9.47 9.59
CA ILE A 419 16.12 10.93 9.50
C ILE A 419 14.84 11.57 10.04
N PRO A 420 14.90 12.46 11.05
CA PRO A 420 13.73 13.21 11.50
C PRO A 420 13.07 13.97 10.36
N ILE A 421 11.74 13.97 10.26
CA ILE A 421 11.02 14.62 9.14
C ILE A 421 11.40 16.11 9.01
N GLN A 422 11.68 16.79 10.11
CA GLN A 422 12.13 18.18 10.11
C GLN A 422 13.39 18.40 9.26
N HIS A 423 14.25 17.38 9.17
CA HIS A 423 15.48 17.40 8.38
C HIS A 423 15.28 16.88 6.94
N THR A 424 14.06 16.57 6.53
CA THR A 424 13.72 16.18 5.15
C THR A 424 12.92 17.27 4.43
N ARG A 425 12.86 18.47 5.02
CA ARG A 425 12.07 19.61 4.55
C ARG A 425 12.85 20.55 3.62
N ASP A 426 12.09 21.27 2.80
CA ASP A 426 12.60 22.34 1.95
C ASP A 426 13.82 21.86 1.12
N SER A 427 14.94 22.60 1.12
CA SER A 427 16.15 22.21 0.37
C SER A 427 16.73 20.85 0.77
N ASN A 428 16.49 20.37 2.00
CA ASN A 428 16.98 19.06 2.43
C ASN A 428 16.21 17.91 1.76
N ALA A 429 15.01 18.18 1.23
CA ALA A 429 14.23 17.19 0.50
C ALA A 429 14.96 16.75 -0.78
N GLU A 430 15.45 17.70 -1.57
CA GLU A 430 16.20 17.43 -2.81
C GLU A 430 17.58 16.83 -2.55
N ALA A 431 18.26 17.32 -1.50
CA ALA A 431 19.52 16.72 -1.06
C ALA A 431 19.32 15.24 -0.70
N LEU A 432 18.27 14.92 0.07
CA LEU A 432 17.98 13.54 0.45
C LEU A 432 17.57 12.67 -0.74
N LEU A 433 16.73 13.19 -1.64
CA LEU A 433 16.35 12.50 -2.87
C LEU A 433 17.58 12.13 -3.70
N GLY A 434 18.58 13.01 -3.71
CA GLY A 434 19.85 12.77 -4.39
C GLY A 434 20.82 11.84 -3.68
N ASP A 435 21.01 12.01 -2.38
CA ASP A 435 22.00 11.28 -1.57
C ASP A 435 21.54 9.85 -1.27
N ALA A 436 20.28 9.66 -0.89
CA ALA A 436 19.72 8.33 -0.63
C ALA A 436 19.38 7.60 -1.94
N GLY A 437 19.03 8.34 -2.99
CA GLY A 437 18.53 7.83 -4.27
C GLY A 437 17.02 7.58 -4.26
N ALA A 438 16.34 8.02 -5.31
CA ALA A 438 14.88 7.93 -5.45
C ALA A 438 14.35 6.49 -5.28
N ASP A 439 15.00 5.50 -5.90
CA ASP A 439 14.59 4.09 -5.81
C ASP A 439 14.54 3.58 -4.36
N ARG A 440 15.57 3.91 -3.56
CA ARG A 440 15.65 3.51 -2.14
C ARG A 440 14.56 4.19 -1.33
N LEU A 441 14.26 5.45 -1.60
CA LEU A 441 13.18 6.17 -0.93
C LEU A 441 11.80 5.59 -1.27
N TRP A 442 11.53 5.30 -2.55
CA TRP A 442 10.29 4.63 -2.97
C TRP A 442 10.11 3.27 -2.31
N TYR A 443 11.17 2.47 -2.28
CA TYR A 443 11.18 1.21 -1.55
C TYR A 443 10.89 1.41 -0.05
N SER A 444 11.59 2.35 0.58
CA SER A 444 11.48 2.64 2.01
C SER A 444 10.06 3.08 2.40
N PHE A 445 9.46 3.98 1.62
CA PHE A 445 8.09 4.41 1.84
C PHE A 445 7.09 3.28 1.58
N GLY A 446 7.37 2.42 0.58
CA GLY A 446 6.51 1.29 0.21
C GLY A 446 6.39 0.20 1.29
N ILE A 447 7.44 0.00 2.10
CA ILE A 447 7.46 -1.01 3.19
C ILE A 447 7.15 -0.43 4.58
N THR A 448 7.02 0.89 4.69
CA THR A 448 6.84 1.59 5.97
C THR A 448 5.38 1.96 6.19
N HIS A 449 4.83 1.71 7.39
CA HIS A 449 3.46 2.13 7.72
C HIS A 449 3.40 3.59 8.17
N PRO A 450 2.39 4.38 7.74
CA PRO A 450 2.13 5.70 8.26
C PRO A 450 1.42 5.62 9.62
N GLY A 451 1.18 6.77 10.27
CA GLY A 451 0.37 6.82 11.49
C GLY A 451 -1.13 6.61 11.20
N ALA A 452 -1.88 6.06 12.15
CA ALA A 452 -3.33 5.95 12.10
C ALA A 452 -4.01 7.30 12.39
N LEU A 453 -5.14 7.56 11.72
CA LEU A 453 -6.00 8.72 11.99
C LEU A 453 -6.84 8.48 13.24
N THR A 454 -6.22 8.66 14.40
CA THR A 454 -6.84 8.54 15.72
C THR A 454 -6.35 9.64 16.66
N LEU A 455 -7.07 9.88 17.75
CA LEU A 455 -6.55 10.68 18.86
C LEU A 455 -5.26 10.05 19.42
N ASN A 456 -4.47 10.91 20.08
CA ASN A 456 -3.15 10.61 20.61
C ASN A 456 -2.19 9.98 19.57
N ASN A 457 -2.13 10.58 18.38
CA ASN A 457 -1.23 10.11 17.32
C ASN A 457 -0.74 11.22 16.37
N TYR A 458 -1.00 12.50 16.68
CA TYR A 458 -0.52 13.65 15.92
C TYR A 458 0.98 13.85 16.22
N PRO A 459 1.88 13.98 15.21
CA PRO A 459 3.32 14.08 15.46
C PRO A 459 3.70 15.25 16.36
N ASP A 460 4.50 14.98 17.39
CA ASP A 460 4.84 15.98 18.40
C ASP A 460 5.74 17.09 17.85
N PHE A 461 6.51 16.80 16.79
CA PHE A 461 7.28 17.84 16.12
C PHE A 461 6.42 18.86 15.39
N MET A 462 5.23 18.48 14.90
CA MET A 462 4.30 19.41 14.24
C MET A 462 3.58 20.32 15.23
N ARG A 463 3.46 19.86 16.48
CA ARG A 463 2.90 20.63 17.59
C ARG A 463 3.89 21.65 18.16
N ASN A 464 5.18 21.52 17.80
CA ASN A 464 6.27 22.38 18.29
C ASN A 464 7.20 22.73 17.13
N LEU A 465 6.62 23.03 15.96
CA LEU A 465 7.36 23.21 14.73
C LEU A 465 7.92 24.63 14.66
N SER A 466 9.23 24.76 14.57
CA SER A 466 9.88 26.05 14.37
C SER A 466 9.92 26.40 12.88
N LEU A 467 9.34 27.54 12.50
CA LEU A 467 9.35 28.05 11.15
C LEU A 467 10.17 29.35 11.05
N PRO A 468 11.09 29.46 10.08
CA PRO A 468 11.82 30.71 9.84
C PRO A 468 10.87 31.91 9.67
N PHE A 469 11.18 33.02 10.33
CA PHE A 469 10.42 34.28 10.31
C PHE A 469 8.99 34.24 10.90
N VAL A 470 8.43 33.06 11.17
CA VAL A 470 7.12 32.89 11.81
C VAL A 470 7.27 32.60 13.31
N GLY A 471 8.26 31.78 13.69
CA GLY A 471 8.46 31.31 15.07
C GLY A 471 7.93 29.90 15.28
N ASP A 472 7.76 29.52 16.54
CA ASP A 472 7.25 28.19 16.91
C ASP A 472 5.73 28.15 16.74
N ILE A 473 5.25 27.12 16.06
CA ILE A 473 3.83 26.89 15.81
C ILE A 473 3.38 25.51 16.30
N ASP A 474 2.09 25.42 16.61
CA ASP A 474 1.41 24.17 16.88
C ASP A 474 0.36 23.92 15.79
N MET A 475 0.68 23.03 14.85
CA MET A 475 -0.22 22.70 13.73
C MET A 475 -1.53 22.06 14.19
N ALA A 476 -1.54 21.28 15.28
CA ALA A 476 -2.77 20.68 15.79
C ALA A 476 -3.69 21.74 16.40
N ALA A 477 -3.13 22.72 17.13
CA ALA A 477 -3.89 23.85 17.64
C ALA A 477 -4.38 24.77 16.50
N ILE A 478 -3.55 24.99 15.47
CA ILE A 478 -3.94 25.76 14.27
C ILE A 478 -5.09 25.07 13.54
N ASP A 479 -5.03 23.76 13.32
CA ASP A 479 -6.09 22.99 12.65
C ASP A 479 -7.45 23.19 13.34
N ILE A 480 -7.47 23.08 14.67
CA ILE A 480 -8.68 23.32 15.49
C ILE A 480 -9.18 24.76 15.33
N LEU A 481 -8.28 25.74 15.43
CA LEU A 481 -8.63 27.15 15.27
C LEU A 481 -9.18 27.46 13.88
N ARG A 482 -8.66 26.84 12.83
CA ARG A 482 -9.13 27.08 11.46
C ARG A 482 -10.55 26.62 11.24
N ASP A 483 -10.93 25.46 11.77
CA ASP A 483 -12.31 24.98 11.66
C ASP A 483 -13.26 25.96 12.38
N ARG A 484 -12.92 26.40 13.60
CA ARG A 484 -13.68 27.39 14.36
C ARG A 484 -13.75 28.76 13.68
N GLU A 485 -12.62 29.27 13.18
CA GLU A 485 -12.50 30.57 12.49
C GLU A 485 -13.30 30.61 11.19
N ARG A 486 -13.32 29.49 10.46
CA ARG A 486 -13.99 29.40 9.16
C ARG A 486 -15.45 29.00 9.27
N GLY A 487 -15.96 28.86 10.50
CA GLY A 487 -17.37 28.54 10.75
C GLY A 487 -17.74 27.12 10.32
N VAL A 488 -16.81 26.17 10.34
CA VAL A 488 -17.15 24.76 10.22
C VAL A 488 -17.84 24.33 11.52
N PRO A 489 -19.07 23.79 11.49
CA PRO A 489 -19.78 23.41 12.71
C PRO A 489 -18.97 22.44 13.54
N ARG A 490 -19.06 22.52 14.87
CA ARG A 490 -18.48 21.54 15.80
C ARG A 490 -19.06 20.14 15.58
N TYR A 491 -18.39 19.12 16.10
CA TYR A 491 -18.59 17.72 15.71
C TYR A 491 -20.05 17.25 15.76
N ASN A 492 -20.77 17.53 16.85
CA ASN A 492 -22.13 17.02 16.98
C ASN A 492 -23.13 17.72 16.05
N GLU A 493 -22.95 19.03 15.84
CA GLU A 493 -23.76 19.78 14.88
C GLU A 493 -23.42 19.39 13.45
N PHE A 494 -22.14 19.22 13.14
CA PHE A 494 -21.69 18.69 11.84
C PHE A 494 -22.42 17.38 11.54
N ARG A 495 -22.41 16.40 12.46
CA ARG A 495 -23.11 15.12 12.29
C ARG A 495 -24.59 15.30 11.96
N ARG A 496 -25.30 16.22 12.62
CA ARG A 496 -26.71 16.51 12.31
C ARG A 496 -26.90 17.02 10.89
N GLN A 497 -26.03 17.94 10.45
CA GLN A 497 -26.11 18.55 9.13
C GLN A 497 -25.93 17.54 7.99
N ILE A 498 -25.12 16.51 8.19
CA ILE A 498 -24.91 15.41 7.22
C ILE A 498 -25.79 14.18 7.48
N GLY A 499 -26.88 14.33 8.25
CA GLY A 499 -27.88 13.27 8.47
C GLY A 499 -27.44 12.14 9.40
N LEU A 500 -26.31 12.28 10.09
CA LEU A 500 -25.83 11.30 11.07
C LEU A 500 -26.48 11.52 12.44
N LYS A 501 -26.61 10.43 13.22
CA LYS A 501 -27.07 10.53 14.60
C LYS A 501 -26.01 11.26 15.45
N PRO A 502 -26.36 12.33 16.18
CA PRO A 502 -25.46 12.94 17.14
C PRO A 502 -25.14 11.97 18.27
N ILE A 503 -23.96 12.11 18.88
CA ILE A 503 -23.62 11.42 20.13
C ILE A 503 -24.34 12.09 21.30
N THR A 504 -24.52 11.32 22.38
CA THR A 504 -25.23 11.81 23.58
C THR A 504 -24.35 11.85 24.82
N ARG A 505 -23.18 11.20 24.76
CA ARG A 505 -22.19 11.11 25.83
C ARG A 505 -20.83 10.73 25.25
N PHE A 506 -19.75 11.04 25.96
CA PHE A 506 -18.38 10.76 25.50
C PHE A 506 -18.05 9.27 25.39
N GLU A 507 -18.73 8.40 26.15
CA GLU A 507 -18.61 6.94 26.04
C GLU A 507 -19.09 6.38 24.69
N ASP A 508 -19.79 7.18 23.89
CA ASP A 508 -20.16 6.79 22.53
C ASP A 508 -18.94 6.89 21.57
N LEU A 509 -17.86 7.59 21.96
CA LEU A 509 -16.63 7.74 21.16
C LEU A 509 -15.53 6.75 21.55
N THR A 510 -15.25 6.61 22.84
CA THR A 510 -14.15 5.77 23.34
C THR A 510 -14.51 5.06 24.64
N SER A 511 -13.88 3.91 24.85
CA SER A 511 -13.92 3.16 26.11
C SER A 511 -12.64 3.27 26.93
N ASP A 512 -11.61 3.95 26.42
CA ASP A 512 -10.37 4.18 27.16
C ASP A 512 -10.62 5.16 28.32
N PRO A 513 -10.35 4.75 29.58
CA PRO A 513 -10.69 5.56 30.75
C PRO A 513 -9.91 6.87 30.84
N THR A 514 -8.67 6.91 30.32
CA THR A 514 -7.82 8.10 30.36
C THR A 514 -8.29 9.13 29.35
N LEU A 515 -8.49 8.70 28.10
CA LEU A 515 -9.01 9.53 27.03
C LEU A 515 -10.41 10.05 27.37
N LEU A 516 -11.28 9.20 27.91
CA LEU A 516 -12.61 9.59 28.36
C LEU A 516 -12.56 10.69 29.44
N ALA A 517 -11.66 10.56 30.42
CA ALA A 517 -11.49 11.56 31.46
C ALA A 517 -10.97 12.90 30.89
N ASN A 518 -10.00 12.84 29.97
CA ASN A 518 -9.47 14.03 29.30
C ASN A 518 -10.53 14.74 28.47
N LEU A 519 -11.30 14.01 27.64
CA LEU A 519 -12.40 14.56 26.85
C LEU A 519 -13.45 15.24 27.73
N LYS A 520 -13.91 14.56 28.79
CA LYS A 520 -14.89 15.13 29.72
C LYS A 520 -14.37 16.36 30.45
N THR A 521 -13.10 16.39 30.83
CA THR A 521 -12.52 17.53 31.52
C THR A 521 -12.38 18.72 30.58
N LEU A 522 -11.80 18.51 29.40
CA LEU A 522 -11.51 19.56 28.43
C LEU A 522 -12.78 20.22 27.89
N TYR A 523 -13.81 19.43 27.59
CA TYR A 523 -15.08 19.91 27.04
C TYR A 523 -16.15 20.12 28.10
N SER A 524 -15.79 20.21 29.38
CA SER A 524 -16.73 20.43 30.50
C SER A 524 -17.91 19.44 30.53
N ASN A 525 -17.65 18.20 30.08
CA ASN A 525 -18.63 17.13 29.91
C ASN A 525 -19.84 17.54 29.02
N ASP A 526 -19.63 18.45 28.08
CA ASP A 526 -20.60 18.86 27.04
C ASP A 526 -20.15 18.33 25.66
N VAL A 527 -20.96 17.45 25.07
CA VAL A 527 -20.66 16.84 23.77
C VAL A 527 -20.85 17.81 22.59
N GLU A 528 -21.59 18.91 22.76
CA GLU A 528 -21.76 19.92 21.72
C GLU A 528 -20.49 20.76 21.51
N MET A 529 -19.61 20.80 22.51
CA MET A 529 -18.37 21.56 22.47
C MET A 529 -17.22 20.84 21.78
N ILE A 530 -17.39 19.57 21.40
CA ILE A 530 -16.32 18.77 20.78
C ILE A 530 -15.95 19.35 19.41
N ASP A 531 -14.67 19.71 19.24
CA ASP A 531 -14.15 20.17 17.96
C ASP A 531 -14.29 19.10 16.87
N THR A 532 -14.57 19.55 15.65
CA THR A 532 -14.83 18.65 14.51
C THR A 532 -13.69 17.70 14.22
N LEU A 533 -12.45 18.19 14.17
CA LEU A 533 -11.28 17.33 14.01
C LEU A 533 -11.12 16.33 15.17
N VAL A 534 -11.36 16.76 16.41
CA VAL A 534 -11.27 15.87 17.59
C VAL A 534 -12.29 14.75 17.49
N GLY A 535 -13.55 15.09 17.19
CA GLY A 535 -14.62 14.11 17.08
C GLY A 535 -14.34 13.09 15.97
N GLN A 536 -13.90 13.53 14.79
CA GLN A 536 -13.54 12.65 13.67
C GLN A 536 -12.41 11.67 14.04
N LEU A 537 -11.36 12.14 14.71
CA LEU A 537 -10.26 11.30 15.17
C LEU A 537 -10.66 10.37 16.33
N ALA A 538 -11.68 10.74 17.10
CA ALA A 538 -12.21 9.96 18.22
C ALA A 538 -13.17 8.84 17.81
N GLU A 539 -13.64 8.81 16.56
CA GLU A 539 -14.54 7.75 16.06
C GLU A 539 -13.80 6.41 15.95
N GLU A 540 -13.64 5.67 17.05
CA GLU A 540 -12.94 4.37 17.08
C GLU A 540 -13.76 3.22 16.45
N THR A 541 -15.09 3.33 16.45
CA THR A 541 -15.97 2.31 15.86
C THR A 541 -16.01 2.47 14.34
N ARG A 542 -15.27 1.61 13.63
CA ARG A 542 -15.14 1.64 12.17
C ARG A 542 -15.36 0.24 11.57
N PRO A 543 -15.83 0.14 10.32
CA PRO A 543 -15.76 -1.11 9.58
C PRO A 543 -14.31 -1.57 9.44
N GLU A 544 -14.09 -2.89 9.35
CA GLU A 544 -12.75 -3.43 9.13
C GLU A 544 -12.13 -2.82 7.87
N GLY A 545 -10.86 -2.38 8.00
CA GLY A 545 -10.08 -1.77 6.93
C GLY A 545 -10.23 -0.25 6.76
N PHE A 546 -11.15 0.42 7.47
CA PHE A 546 -11.36 1.87 7.34
C PHE A 546 -10.31 2.68 8.10
N GLY A 547 -9.62 3.58 7.39
CA GLY A 547 -8.61 4.49 7.93
C GLY A 547 -9.19 5.67 8.71
N PHE A 548 -10.44 6.04 8.50
CA PHE A 548 -11.15 7.13 9.19
C PHE A 548 -12.63 6.78 9.44
N GLY A 549 -13.31 7.59 10.27
CA GLY A 549 -14.67 7.33 10.75
C GLY A 549 -15.80 7.78 9.81
N GLU A 550 -17.04 7.59 10.27
CA GLU A 550 -18.27 7.81 9.50
C GLU A 550 -18.43 9.27 9.07
N THR A 551 -18.09 10.22 9.96
CA THR A 551 -18.32 11.65 9.70
C THR A 551 -17.49 12.11 8.50
N SER A 552 -16.20 11.80 8.48
CA SER A 552 -15.33 12.10 7.34
C SER A 552 -15.81 11.36 6.09
N PHE A 553 -16.19 10.08 6.23
CA PHE A 553 -16.62 9.27 5.10
C PHE A 553 -17.84 9.82 4.34
N GLN A 554 -18.85 10.37 5.01
CA GLN A 554 -20.00 10.97 4.33
C GLN A 554 -19.60 12.15 3.43
N ILE A 555 -18.70 13.02 3.90
CA ILE A 555 -18.15 14.12 3.09
C ILE A 555 -17.34 13.60 1.91
N PHE A 556 -16.60 12.50 2.09
CA PHE A 556 -15.85 11.84 1.01
C PHE A 556 -16.77 11.28 -0.07
N ILE A 557 -17.85 10.55 0.28
CA ILE A 557 -18.77 9.96 -0.71
C ILE A 557 -19.32 11.05 -1.64
N LEU A 558 -19.72 12.18 -1.06
CA LEU A 558 -20.24 13.34 -1.78
C LEU A 558 -19.16 13.97 -2.68
N ASN A 559 -18.07 14.44 -2.08
CA ASN A 559 -17.09 15.28 -2.79
C ASN A 559 -16.18 14.51 -3.73
N ALA A 560 -15.85 13.24 -3.43
CA ALA A 560 -15.08 12.40 -4.35
C ALA A 560 -15.89 12.10 -5.62
N SER A 561 -17.21 11.90 -5.50
CA SER A 561 -18.07 11.72 -6.66
C SER A 561 -18.23 13.02 -7.46
N ARG A 562 -18.44 14.17 -6.78
CA ARG A 562 -18.55 15.49 -7.42
C ARG A 562 -17.32 15.80 -8.28
N ARG A 563 -16.11 15.61 -7.75
CA ARG A 563 -14.85 15.85 -8.49
C ARG A 563 -14.79 15.23 -9.89
N LEU A 564 -15.42 14.07 -10.07
CA LEU A 564 -15.46 13.39 -11.36
C LEU A 564 -16.66 13.80 -12.19
N MET A 565 -17.87 13.76 -11.59
CA MET A 565 -19.10 13.93 -12.36
C MET A 565 -19.40 15.38 -12.77
N THR A 566 -18.75 16.38 -12.18
CA THR A 566 -18.94 17.79 -12.56
C THR A 566 -17.91 18.29 -13.57
N ASP A 567 -16.84 17.55 -13.82
CA ASP A 567 -15.76 17.97 -14.71
C ASP A 567 -15.99 17.41 -16.13
N ARG A 568 -16.04 18.28 -17.15
CA ARG A 568 -16.26 17.81 -18.52
C ARG A 568 -15.16 16.87 -19.00
N PHE A 569 -13.93 17.07 -18.53
CA PHE A 569 -12.77 16.28 -18.98
C PHE A 569 -12.76 14.88 -18.37
N PHE A 570 -13.62 14.60 -17.39
CA PHE A 570 -13.92 13.24 -16.93
C PHE A 570 -15.26 12.72 -17.46
N THR A 571 -16.07 13.55 -18.12
CA THR A 571 -17.41 13.18 -18.59
C THR A 571 -17.47 13.35 -20.11
N THR A 572 -18.15 14.39 -20.63
CA THR A 572 -18.40 14.60 -22.07
C THR A 572 -17.13 14.60 -22.92
N ASP A 573 -16.03 15.14 -22.39
CA ASP A 573 -14.76 15.29 -23.09
C ASP A 573 -13.74 14.18 -22.77
N TYR A 574 -14.11 13.17 -21.98
CA TYR A 574 -13.28 11.97 -21.77
C TYR A 574 -13.37 11.03 -22.99
N THR A 575 -12.81 11.47 -24.11
CA THR A 575 -12.91 10.80 -25.41
C THR A 575 -11.59 10.80 -26.16
N ASP A 576 -11.43 9.87 -27.11
CA ASP A 576 -10.28 9.81 -28.01
C ASP A 576 -10.08 11.11 -28.81
N ALA A 577 -11.14 11.85 -29.11
CA ALA A 577 -11.03 13.12 -29.85
C ALA A 577 -10.32 14.20 -29.02
N VAL A 578 -10.53 14.21 -27.71
CA VAL A 578 -9.94 15.20 -26.79
C VAL A 578 -8.63 14.71 -26.21
N TYR A 579 -8.51 13.44 -25.82
CA TYR A 579 -7.32 12.88 -25.18
C TYR A 579 -6.34 12.19 -26.14
N THR A 580 -6.74 11.91 -27.39
CA THR A 580 -6.17 10.88 -28.29
C THR A 580 -6.45 9.45 -27.81
N ALA A 581 -6.58 8.50 -28.73
CA ALA A 581 -6.76 7.08 -28.39
C ALA A 581 -5.60 6.56 -27.51
N ALA A 582 -4.36 6.84 -27.91
CA ALA A 582 -3.18 6.45 -27.14
C ALA A 582 -3.12 7.11 -25.76
N GLY A 583 -3.71 8.31 -25.61
CA GLY A 583 -3.84 8.99 -24.33
C GLY A 583 -4.85 8.35 -23.39
N ILE A 584 -6.05 7.99 -23.88
CA ILE A 584 -7.03 7.24 -23.09
C ILE A 584 -6.46 5.86 -22.72
N ASP A 585 -5.83 5.15 -23.65
CA ASP A 585 -5.18 3.86 -23.37
C ASP A 585 -4.12 4.02 -22.26
N TRP A 586 -3.34 5.11 -22.27
CA TRP A 586 -2.39 5.40 -21.20
C TRP A 586 -3.07 5.55 -19.83
N VAL A 587 -4.20 6.26 -19.74
CA VAL A 587 -4.96 6.39 -18.49
C VAL A 587 -5.51 5.03 -18.05
N GLU A 588 -6.14 4.29 -18.96
CA GLU A 588 -6.89 3.07 -18.66
C GLU A 588 -5.99 1.87 -18.34
N ASP A 589 -4.81 1.76 -18.95
CA ASP A 589 -3.95 0.59 -18.84
C ASP A 589 -2.88 0.68 -17.75
N ASN A 590 -2.70 1.86 -17.14
CA ASN A 590 -1.65 2.07 -16.14
C ASN A 590 -2.19 2.24 -14.72
N THR A 591 -1.42 1.70 -13.77
CA THR A 591 -1.59 1.83 -12.32
C THR A 591 -0.40 2.59 -11.71
N MET A 592 -0.49 2.97 -10.43
CA MET A 592 0.66 3.54 -9.70
C MET A 592 1.86 2.57 -9.67
N VAL A 593 1.61 1.26 -9.63
CA VAL A 593 2.68 0.24 -9.72
C VAL A 593 3.40 0.33 -11.07
N ASP A 594 2.67 0.52 -12.16
CA ASP A 594 3.25 0.66 -13.50
C ASP A 594 4.03 1.96 -13.65
N VAL A 595 3.50 3.08 -13.11
CA VAL A 595 4.19 4.37 -13.11
C VAL A 595 5.52 4.29 -12.34
N ILE A 596 5.52 3.77 -11.11
CA ILE A 596 6.76 3.58 -10.33
C ILE A 596 7.72 2.65 -11.08
N ARG A 597 7.24 1.53 -11.63
CA ARG A 597 8.09 0.55 -12.34
C ARG A 597 8.72 1.14 -13.62
N ARG A 598 7.99 1.98 -14.35
CA ARG A 598 8.47 2.62 -15.59
C ARG A 598 9.68 3.51 -15.33
N HIS A 599 9.64 4.27 -14.23
CA HIS A 599 10.67 5.26 -13.91
C HIS A 599 11.75 4.74 -12.96
N PHE A 600 11.45 3.69 -12.17
CA PHE A 600 12.36 3.08 -11.20
C PHE A 600 12.43 1.55 -11.40
N PRO A 601 12.99 1.07 -12.54
CA PRO A 601 12.99 -0.36 -12.89
C PRO A 601 13.77 -1.26 -11.91
N SER A 602 14.66 -0.69 -11.09
CA SER A 602 15.33 -1.42 -10.00
C SER A 602 14.35 -1.98 -8.95
N LEU A 603 13.15 -1.41 -8.86
CA LEU A 603 12.07 -1.85 -7.97
C LEU A 603 11.20 -2.95 -8.56
N ALA A 604 11.46 -3.42 -9.79
CA ALA A 604 10.63 -4.43 -10.45
C ALA A 604 10.42 -5.68 -9.60
N SER A 605 11.48 -6.21 -8.97
CA SER A 605 11.37 -7.35 -8.04
C SER A 605 10.56 -6.98 -6.80
N SER A 606 10.75 -5.77 -6.26
CA SER A 606 10.05 -5.31 -5.06
C SER A 606 8.55 -5.12 -5.26
N LEU A 607 8.14 -4.79 -6.49
CA LEU A 607 6.76 -4.56 -6.91
C LEU A 607 6.10 -5.80 -7.50
N ALA A 608 6.79 -6.95 -7.53
CA ALA A 608 6.28 -8.18 -8.11
C ALA A 608 5.04 -8.66 -7.36
N GLY A 609 3.90 -8.72 -8.05
CA GLY A 609 2.62 -9.10 -7.47
C GLY A 609 1.94 -8.06 -6.59
N MET A 610 2.42 -6.82 -6.59
CA MET A 610 1.65 -5.71 -6.02
C MET A 610 0.52 -5.35 -6.98
N ASP A 611 -0.70 -5.36 -6.47
CA ASP A 611 -1.93 -4.91 -7.14
C ASP A 611 -2.19 -3.42 -6.92
N ASN A 612 -1.64 -2.85 -5.86
CA ASN A 612 -1.86 -1.48 -5.43
C ASN A 612 -0.62 -0.95 -4.71
N ALA A 613 -0.05 0.14 -5.22
CA ALA A 613 1.22 0.67 -4.72
C ALA A 613 1.13 1.31 -3.31
N PHE A 614 -0.06 1.59 -2.80
CA PHE A 614 -0.29 2.21 -1.48
C PHE A 614 -0.52 1.20 -0.35
N LYS A 615 -0.72 -0.08 -0.69
CA LYS A 615 -0.72 -1.16 0.30
C LYS A 615 0.73 -1.47 0.72
N PRO A 616 0.97 -2.00 1.94
CA PRO A 616 2.30 -2.40 2.39
C PRO A 616 2.98 -3.37 1.42
N TRP A 617 4.18 -3.03 0.96
CA TRP A 617 4.92 -3.88 0.03
C TRP A 617 5.47 -5.11 0.75
N GLY A 618 5.12 -6.31 0.25
CA GLY A 618 5.47 -7.58 0.87
C GLY A 618 5.67 -8.71 -0.13
N LEU A 619 5.76 -9.95 0.36
CA LEU A 619 5.75 -11.13 -0.49
C LEU A 619 4.32 -11.47 -0.92
N ASN A 620 3.94 -11.08 -2.14
CA ASN A 620 2.71 -11.54 -2.77
C ASN A 620 3.02 -12.66 -3.77
N MET A 621 2.08 -13.59 -3.97
CA MET A 621 2.25 -14.68 -4.93
C MET A 621 1.29 -14.48 -6.10
N PRO A 622 1.74 -13.92 -7.23
CA PRO A 622 0.90 -13.72 -8.41
C PRO A 622 0.28 -15.00 -8.94
N ALA A 623 -0.91 -14.89 -9.53
CA ALA A 623 -1.60 -16.04 -10.11
C ALA A 623 -0.78 -16.73 -11.20
N ASP A 624 0.05 -15.98 -11.92
CA ASP A 624 0.94 -16.46 -12.98
C ASP A 624 2.33 -16.88 -12.48
N TYR A 625 2.62 -16.82 -11.16
CA TYR A 625 3.93 -17.13 -10.58
C TYR A 625 4.52 -18.46 -11.09
N GLN A 626 3.69 -19.49 -11.27
CA GLN A 626 4.16 -20.80 -11.74
C GLN A 626 4.68 -20.77 -13.18
N SER A 627 4.24 -19.82 -14.00
CA SER A 627 4.69 -19.65 -15.39
C SER A 627 6.06 -18.96 -15.50
N TRP A 628 6.56 -18.36 -14.42
CA TRP A 628 7.80 -17.59 -14.43
C TRP A 628 9.05 -18.45 -14.62
N SER A 629 10.14 -17.80 -15.01
CA SER A 629 11.47 -18.42 -15.03
C SER A 629 11.93 -18.81 -13.62
N ALA A 630 12.83 -19.78 -13.56
CA ALA A 630 13.45 -20.27 -12.35
C ALA A 630 14.18 -19.16 -11.59
N GLY A 631 14.90 -18.29 -12.31
CA GLY A 631 15.56 -17.11 -11.75
C GLY A 631 14.58 -16.11 -11.15
N ALA A 632 13.51 -15.76 -11.86
CA ALA A 632 12.49 -14.83 -11.36
C ALA A 632 11.80 -15.36 -10.09
N LYS A 633 11.50 -16.67 -10.03
CA LYS A 633 10.95 -17.31 -8.82
C LYS A 633 11.93 -17.24 -7.64
N GLN A 634 13.20 -17.59 -7.89
CA GLN A 634 14.25 -17.52 -6.87
C GLN A 634 14.40 -16.12 -6.32
N ASP A 635 14.55 -15.11 -7.19
CA ASP A 635 14.76 -13.73 -6.79
C ASP A 635 13.52 -13.14 -6.10
N HIS A 636 12.31 -13.50 -6.52
CA HIS A 636 11.08 -13.09 -5.84
C HIS A 636 11.02 -13.58 -4.39
N LEU A 637 11.21 -14.88 -4.15
CA LEU A 637 11.22 -15.43 -2.80
C LEU A 637 12.43 -14.96 -1.98
N TRP A 638 13.56 -14.70 -2.64
CA TRP A 638 14.77 -14.21 -1.98
C TRP A 638 14.62 -12.76 -1.54
N VAL A 639 14.27 -11.84 -2.44
CA VAL A 639 14.14 -10.41 -2.14
C VAL A 639 12.93 -10.18 -1.26
N ASN A 640 11.74 -10.62 -1.68
CA ASN A 640 10.49 -10.25 -1.00
C ASN A 640 10.18 -11.13 0.21
N GLY A 641 10.71 -12.35 0.25
CA GLY A 641 10.61 -13.25 1.39
C GLY A 641 11.83 -13.15 2.30
N ALA A 642 12.96 -13.67 1.86
CA ALA A 642 14.13 -13.91 2.72
C ALA A 642 14.77 -12.61 3.23
N LEU A 643 15.17 -11.71 2.33
CA LEU A 643 15.87 -10.48 2.70
C LEU A 643 14.95 -9.51 3.45
N ARG A 644 13.71 -9.32 2.97
CA ARG A 644 12.69 -8.46 3.60
C ARG A 644 12.22 -8.88 4.97
N THR A 645 12.49 -10.11 5.39
CA THR A 645 12.12 -10.58 6.72
C THR A 645 13.35 -10.98 7.53
N SER A 646 14.53 -10.45 7.15
CA SER A 646 15.77 -10.67 7.87
C SER A 646 15.64 -10.16 9.30
N TYR A 647 16.24 -10.89 10.23
CA TYR A 647 16.32 -10.43 11.60
C TYR A 647 17.47 -9.43 11.73
N ALA A 648 17.23 -8.34 12.46
CA ALA A 648 18.29 -7.46 12.90
C ALA A 648 19.29 -8.20 13.82
N ALA A 649 20.52 -7.71 13.89
CA ALA A 649 21.54 -8.28 14.76
C ALA A 649 21.05 -8.31 16.23
N GLY A 650 21.16 -9.49 16.87
CA GLY A 650 20.68 -9.69 18.25
C GLY A 650 19.16 -9.93 18.38
N SER A 651 18.39 -9.84 17.30
CA SER A 651 16.94 -10.11 17.28
C SER A 651 16.59 -11.48 16.68
N VAL A 652 17.60 -12.32 16.40
CA VAL A 652 17.41 -13.67 15.89
C VAL A 652 16.70 -14.53 16.95
N PRO A 653 15.52 -15.11 16.67
CA PRO A 653 14.81 -15.93 17.64
C PRO A 653 15.63 -17.15 18.06
N ALA A 654 15.56 -17.52 19.34
CA ALA A 654 16.14 -18.76 19.84
C ALA A 654 15.51 -19.99 19.18
N ILE A 655 16.26 -21.10 19.15
CA ILE A 655 15.76 -22.37 18.65
C ILE A 655 14.76 -22.93 19.68
N GLU A 656 13.56 -23.24 19.22
CA GLU A 656 12.46 -23.72 20.08
C GLU A 656 12.49 -25.24 20.27
N PRO A 657 11.99 -25.76 21.40
CA PRO A 657 11.72 -27.18 21.57
C PRO A 657 10.73 -27.72 20.52
N ILE A 658 10.73 -29.03 20.32
CA ILE A 658 9.86 -29.68 19.31
C ILE A 658 8.39 -29.63 19.76
N ASP A 659 7.48 -29.27 18.84
CA ASP A 659 6.04 -29.37 19.06
C ASP A 659 5.47 -30.70 18.49
N ILE A 660 5.54 -31.77 19.28
CA ILE A 660 5.00 -33.08 18.89
C ILE A 660 3.48 -33.05 18.72
N GLY A 661 2.77 -32.16 19.43
CA GLY A 661 1.32 -31.97 19.27
C GLY A 661 0.97 -31.34 17.93
N GLY A 662 1.76 -30.37 17.46
CA GLY A 662 1.61 -29.74 16.15
C GLY A 662 1.89 -30.69 14.96
N LEU A 663 2.55 -31.82 15.20
CA LEU A 663 2.83 -32.86 14.20
C LEU A 663 1.61 -33.75 13.83
N ILE A 664 0.44 -33.52 14.43
CA ILE A 664 -0.81 -34.25 14.13
C ILE A 664 -1.16 -34.20 12.64
N ASN A 665 -1.85 -35.25 12.17
CA ASN A 665 -2.17 -35.65 10.78
C ASN A 665 -2.23 -34.54 9.70
N SER A 666 -2.81 -33.37 9.96
CA SER A 666 -2.97 -32.30 8.95
C SER A 666 -1.64 -31.78 8.38
N VAL A 667 -0.64 -31.52 9.22
CA VAL A 667 0.66 -30.93 8.80
C VAL A 667 1.42 -31.87 7.86
N LEU A 668 1.41 -33.17 8.13
CA LEU A 668 2.07 -34.18 7.32
C LEU A 668 1.42 -34.35 5.95
N TRP A 669 0.08 -34.33 5.89
CA TRP A 669 -0.63 -34.35 4.62
C TRP A 669 -0.38 -33.08 3.81
N THR A 670 -0.30 -31.91 4.45
CA THR A 670 0.07 -30.66 3.78
C THR A 670 1.46 -30.78 3.14
N LYS A 671 2.45 -31.34 3.85
CA LYS A 671 3.83 -31.53 3.34
C LYS A 671 3.95 -32.33 2.05
N VAL A 672 3.01 -33.23 1.76
CA VAL A 672 3.07 -34.10 0.58
C VAL A 672 2.06 -33.71 -0.51
N ARG A 673 1.00 -32.97 -0.15
CA ARG A 673 -0.06 -32.55 -1.10
C ARG A 673 0.14 -31.14 -1.63
N ASP A 674 0.62 -30.22 -0.80
CA ASP A 674 0.79 -28.84 -1.21
C ASP A 674 1.96 -28.72 -2.20
N VAL A 675 1.75 -27.92 -3.24
CA VAL A 675 2.67 -27.72 -4.37
C VAL A 675 3.16 -26.29 -4.49
N THR A 676 2.78 -25.42 -3.56
CA THR A 676 3.22 -24.03 -3.50
C THR A 676 4.66 -23.94 -2.98
N ASP A 677 5.32 -22.82 -3.28
CA ASP A 677 6.68 -22.55 -2.80
C ASP A 677 6.72 -21.82 -1.45
N VAL A 678 5.58 -21.28 -1.02
CA VAL A 678 5.39 -20.59 0.25
C VAL A 678 4.43 -21.36 1.12
N THR A 679 4.56 -21.17 2.42
CA THR A 679 3.77 -21.88 3.41
C THR A 679 2.28 -21.46 3.31
N PRO A 680 1.33 -22.41 3.30
CA PRO A 680 -0.09 -22.07 3.25
C PRO A 680 -0.56 -21.39 4.55
N PRO A 681 -1.63 -20.56 4.51
CA PRO A 681 -2.15 -19.88 5.69
C PRO A 681 -2.43 -20.84 6.86
N GLY A 682 -2.06 -20.44 8.08
CA GLY A 682 -2.28 -21.23 9.30
C GLY A 682 -1.33 -22.41 9.50
N TYR A 683 -0.37 -22.63 8.62
CA TYR A 683 0.65 -23.66 8.80
C TYR A 683 1.77 -23.19 9.73
N SER A 684 2.06 -24.00 10.75
CA SER A 684 3.23 -23.85 11.63
C SER A 684 4.21 -25.00 11.41
N LYS A 685 5.51 -24.75 11.61
CA LYS A 685 6.56 -25.79 11.53
C LYS A 685 6.80 -26.38 12.92
N PRO A 686 6.26 -27.57 13.24
CA PRO A 686 6.46 -28.19 14.55
C PRO A 686 7.88 -28.73 14.78
N ILE A 687 8.60 -28.99 13.69
CA ILE A 687 10.01 -29.40 13.68
C ILE A 687 10.76 -28.57 12.65
N HIS A 688 12.06 -28.44 12.86
CA HIS A 688 12.91 -27.53 12.12
C HIS A 688 12.39 -26.08 12.08
N PRO A 689 11.92 -25.51 13.22
CA PRO A 689 11.26 -24.20 13.23
C PRO A 689 12.21 -23.07 12.87
N ARG A 690 13.51 -23.20 13.19
CA ARG A 690 14.54 -22.18 12.99
C ARG A 690 15.65 -22.67 12.06
N GLY A 691 16.09 -21.84 11.13
CA GLY A 691 17.14 -22.20 10.17
C GLY A 691 17.80 -21.01 9.47
N ALA A 692 18.68 -21.33 8.52
CA ALA A 692 19.33 -20.36 7.65
C ALA A 692 19.08 -20.72 6.19
N LEU A 693 18.86 -19.72 5.34
CA LEU A 693 18.53 -19.88 3.92
C LEU A 693 19.61 -19.22 3.05
N ALA A 694 19.99 -19.86 1.94
CA ALA A 694 20.88 -19.27 0.94
C ALA A 694 20.39 -19.57 -0.48
N LYS A 695 20.66 -18.66 -1.43
CA LYS A 695 20.64 -18.97 -2.85
C LYS A 695 21.76 -19.95 -3.17
N VAL A 696 21.46 -20.96 -3.99
CA VAL A 696 22.40 -21.98 -4.42
C VAL A 696 22.24 -22.32 -5.90
N GLN A 697 23.29 -22.87 -6.46
CA GLN A 697 23.30 -23.59 -7.72
C GLN A 697 23.77 -25.04 -7.50
N PHE A 698 23.24 -25.96 -8.30
CA PHE A 698 23.70 -27.33 -8.42
C PHE A 698 24.58 -27.46 -9.66
N VAL A 699 25.89 -27.55 -9.44
CA VAL A 699 26.89 -27.70 -10.50
C VAL A 699 27.07 -29.19 -10.81
N PRO A 700 26.68 -29.67 -11.99
CA PRO A 700 26.67 -31.10 -12.30
C PRO A 700 28.09 -31.63 -12.55
N SER A 701 28.33 -32.89 -12.19
CA SER A 701 29.52 -33.63 -12.62
C SER A 701 29.29 -34.28 -13.98
N ALA A 702 30.33 -34.45 -14.79
CA ALA A 702 30.20 -35.13 -16.07
C ALA A 702 29.98 -36.65 -15.89
N GLY A 703 29.25 -37.28 -16.81
CA GLY A 703 29.23 -38.74 -16.97
C GLY A 703 28.35 -39.56 -16.02
N HIS A 704 27.65 -38.96 -15.04
CA HIS A 704 26.70 -39.71 -14.21
C HIS A 704 25.39 -40.05 -14.97
N PRO A 705 24.66 -41.12 -14.59
CA PRO A 705 23.51 -41.61 -15.36
C PRO A 705 22.18 -40.89 -15.08
N PHE A 706 22.07 -40.13 -14.00
CA PHE A 706 20.82 -39.47 -13.58
C PHE A 706 20.44 -38.29 -14.48
N THR A 707 19.14 -37.99 -14.57
CA THR A 707 18.56 -37.03 -15.52
C THR A 707 17.83 -35.87 -14.85
N GLY A 708 17.31 -34.93 -15.63
CA GLY A 708 16.50 -33.80 -15.13
C GLY A 708 17.36 -32.78 -14.40
N LEU A 709 16.87 -32.26 -13.28
CA LEU A 709 17.58 -31.26 -12.46
C LEU A 709 18.94 -31.77 -11.93
N PHE A 710 19.17 -33.08 -11.91
CA PHE A 710 20.48 -33.66 -11.64
C PHE A 710 21.51 -33.40 -12.74
N LYS A 711 21.13 -32.82 -13.89
CA LYS A 711 22.02 -32.39 -14.97
C LYS A 711 22.45 -30.93 -14.86
N GLY A 712 22.02 -30.22 -13.84
CA GLY A 712 22.39 -28.83 -13.58
C GLY A 712 21.18 -27.98 -13.25
N ALA A 713 21.36 -27.05 -12.31
CA ALA A 713 20.36 -26.05 -11.96
C ALA A 713 21.05 -24.83 -11.35
N ASP A 714 20.98 -23.68 -12.02
CA ASP A 714 21.61 -22.42 -11.59
C ASP A 714 20.80 -21.71 -10.50
N HIS A 715 19.49 -21.99 -10.45
CA HIS A 715 18.56 -21.34 -9.51
C HIS A 715 17.94 -22.30 -8.48
N GLY A 716 18.31 -22.15 -7.22
CA GLY A 716 17.73 -22.88 -6.09
C GLY A 716 17.87 -22.18 -4.74
N LEU A 717 17.15 -22.69 -3.74
CA LEU A 717 17.28 -22.29 -2.33
C LEU A 717 17.68 -23.48 -1.48
N LEU A 718 18.69 -23.29 -0.65
CA LEU A 718 19.14 -24.25 0.35
C LEU A 718 18.78 -23.72 1.74
N ARG A 719 18.09 -24.55 2.51
CA ARG A 719 17.83 -24.31 3.93
C ARG A 719 18.55 -25.35 4.78
N LEU A 720 19.29 -24.87 5.76
CA LEU A 720 19.90 -25.70 6.81
C LEU A 720 19.25 -25.36 8.16
N SER A 721 18.93 -26.39 8.94
CA SER A 721 18.21 -26.23 10.20
C SER A 721 18.49 -27.40 11.13
N VAL A 722 18.10 -27.29 12.39
CA VAL A 722 18.07 -28.41 13.34
C VAL A 722 16.64 -28.73 13.73
N THR A 723 16.33 -29.99 14.08
CA THR A 723 14.96 -30.46 14.36
C THR A 723 14.24 -29.65 15.45
N GLY A 724 14.97 -29.18 16.46
CA GLY A 724 14.50 -28.36 17.57
C GLY A 724 15.66 -28.00 18.48
N ASP A 725 15.37 -27.46 19.67
CA ASP A 725 16.38 -27.11 20.67
C ASP A 725 17.31 -28.31 20.97
N PRO A 726 18.63 -28.21 20.70
CA PRO A 726 19.59 -29.27 20.99
C PRO A 726 19.62 -29.70 22.46
N SER A 727 19.20 -28.84 23.40
CA SER A 727 19.15 -29.15 24.83
C SER A 727 18.05 -30.16 25.21
N ASP A 728 17.00 -30.29 24.39
CA ASP A 728 15.89 -31.22 24.62
C ASP A 728 16.28 -32.66 24.20
N ARG A 729 16.71 -32.85 22.94
CA ARG A 729 16.90 -34.20 22.35
C ARG A 729 18.18 -34.37 21.53
N GLY A 730 19.14 -33.46 21.67
CA GLY A 730 20.40 -33.49 20.94
C GLY A 730 20.35 -32.77 19.58
N PHE A 731 21.53 -32.51 19.04
CA PHE A 731 21.71 -31.76 17.80
C PHE A 731 21.35 -32.63 16.59
N ALA A 732 20.24 -32.33 15.92
CA ALA A 732 19.75 -33.12 14.78
C ALA A 732 19.67 -32.26 13.50
N PRO A 733 20.72 -32.25 12.66
CA PRO A 733 20.79 -31.40 11.49
C PRO A 733 19.91 -31.93 10.35
N GLY A 734 19.32 -30.99 9.62
CA GLY A 734 18.53 -31.26 8.43
C GLY A 734 18.73 -30.22 7.33
N LEU A 735 18.60 -30.71 6.10
CA LEU A 735 18.76 -29.96 4.87
C LEU A 735 17.47 -30.03 4.06
N ALA A 736 17.05 -28.89 3.51
CA ALA A 736 16.03 -28.83 2.47
C ALA A 736 16.56 -28.03 1.28
N LEU A 737 16.51 -28.64 0.09
CA LEU A 737 16.90 -28.03 -1.18
C LEU A 737 15.65 -27.86 -2.05
N LYS A 738 15.49 -26.66 -2.62
CA LYS A 738 14.49 -26.33 -3.63
C LYS A 738 15.22 -25.93 -4.89
N LEU A 739 14.92 -26.55 -6.02
CA LEU A 739 15.42 -26.16 -7.34
C LEU A 739 14.23 -25.66 -8.17
N PHE A 740 14.32 -24.44 -8.68
CA PHE A 740 13.25 -23.84 -9.47
C PHE A 740 13.32 -24.31 -10.92
N VAL A 741 12.17 -24.24 -11.61
CA VAL A 741 12.00 -24.71 -12.98
C VAL A 741 11.22 -23.65 -13.77
N ASP A 742 11.67 -23.35 -14.99
CA ASP A 742 10.99 -22.43 -15.89
C ASP A 742 9.58 -22.94 -16.22
N GLY A 743 8.58 -22.06 -16.12
CA GLY A 743 7.20 -22.37 -16.52
C GLY A 743 6.50 -23.46 -15.69
N ARG A 744 7.11 -23.94 -14.61
CA ARG A 744 6.61 -25.06 -13.78
C ARG A 744 6.89 -24.86 -12.30
N ARG A 745 6.24 -25.67 -11.46
CA ARG A 745 6.54 -25.74 -10.03
C ARG A 745 8.00 -26.10 -9.76
N SER A 746 8.52 -25.64 -8.63
CA SER A 746 9.82 -26.08 -8.13
C SER A 746 9.78 -27.55 -7.69
N GLU A 747 10.96 -28.16 -7.65
CA GLU A 747 11.13 -29.52 -7.13
C GLU A 747 12.09 -29.51 -5.93
N ASN A 748 11.82 -30.37 -4.94
CA ASN A 748 12.45 -30.28 -3.63
C ASN A 748 13.06 -31.61 -3.17
N ILE A 749 14.13 -31.53 -2.37
CA ILE A 749 14.73 -32.65 -1.63
C ILE A 749 14.85 -32.23 -0.17
N SER A 750 14.46 -33.11 0.74
CA SER A 750 14.85 -33.00 2.15
C SER A 750 15.78 -34.15 2.51
N ALA A 751 16.76 -33.88 3.36
CA ALA A 751 17.76 -34.83 3.78
C ALA A 751 18.10 -34.66 5.27
N LEU A 752 18.43 -35.77 5.93
CA LEU A 752 18.81 -35.84 7.34
C LEU A 752 20.05 -36.72 7.49
N TYR A 753 20.77 -36.57 8.60
CA TYR A 753 21.81 -37.52 8.99
C TYR A 753 21.19 -38.81 9.55
N THR A 754 20.51 -38.68 10.70
CA THR A 754 19.73 -39.74 11.37
C THR A 754 18.49 -39.13 12.02
N LEU A 755 17.53 -39.96 12.44
CA LEU A 755 16.36 -39.48 13.20
C LEU A 755 16.76 -39.07 14.62
N SER A 756 17.77 -39.71 15.20
CA SER A 756 18.29 -39.37 16.55
C SER A 756 19.32 -38.23 16.56
N GLY A 757 19.73 -37.72 15.39
CA GLY A 757 20.75 -36.68 15.26
C GLY A 757 22.18 -37.14 15.58
N GLN A 758 23.01 -36.20 16.01
CA GLN A 758 24.45 -36.37 16.26
C GLN A 758 24.86 -35.99 17.70
N GLY A 759 23.93 -36.13 18.66
CA GLY A 759 24.19 -35.94 20.08
C GLY A 759 24.64 -34.52 20.42
N SER A 760 25.75 -34.39 21.15
CA SER A 760 26.30 -33.09 21.58
C SER A 760 27.26 -32.45 20.57
N ASN A 761 27.37 -32.97 19.34
CA ASN A 761 28.18 -32.36 18.31
C ASN A 761 27.38 -31.26 17.61
N HIS A 762 27.73 -29.99 17.83
CA HIS A 762 27.01 -28.84 17.24
C HIS A 762 27.50 -28.45 15.83
N ASN A 763 28.44 -29.19 15.25
CA ASN A 763 28.91 -28.93 13.89
C ASN A 763 27.90 -29.45 12.86
N ILE A 764 27.16 -28.54 12.19
CA ILE A 764 26.16 -28.89 11.18
C ILE A 764 26.73 -29.62 9.94
N PHE A 765 28.04 -29.51 9.70
CA PHE A 765 28.76 -30.17 8.61
C PHE A 765 29.55 -31.41 9.07
N ALA A 766 29.32 -31.90 10.29
CA ALA A 766 30.02 -33.08 10.84
C ALA A 766 29.75 -34.33 10.01
N ASN A 767 28.48 -34.56 9.64
CA ASN A 767 28.02 -35.76 8.98
C ASN A 767 27.36 -35.45 7.65
N GLU A 768 27.35 -36.44 6.77
CA GLU A 768 26.57 -36.35 5.54
C GLU A 768 25.08 -36.56 5.80
N MET A 769 24.26 -35.98 4.93
CA MET A 769 22.81 -36.09 4.99
C MET A 769 22.27 -36.80 3.75
N SER A 770 21.18 -37.53 3.91
CA SER A 770 20.55 -38.29 2.81
C SER A 770 19.03 -38.18 2.83
N ASN A 771 18.41 -38.32 1.66
CA ASN A 771 16.96 -38.45 1.48
C ASN A 771 16.38 -39.75 2.07
N TYR A 772 17.25 -40.68 2.43
CA TYR A 772 16.92 -41.92 3.10
C TYR A 772 17.63 -41.99 4.45
N VAL A 773 16.86 -42.26 5.50
CA VAL A 773 17.38 -42.46 6.86
C VAL A 773 17.20 -43.92 7.26
N GLN A 774 18.25 -44.51 7.83
CA GLN A 774 18.16 -45.87 8.38
C GLN A 774 17.29 -45.87 9.64
N PRO A 775 16.33 -46.79 9.79
CA PRO A 775 15.58 -46.96 11.03
C PRO A 775 16.50 -47.37 12.19
N GLU A 776 16.42 -46.67 13.32
CA GLU A 776 17.23 -46.93 14.51
C GLU A 776 16.40 -47.64 15.59
N VAL A 777 17.01 -48.58 16.33
CA VAL A 777 16.31 -49.37 17.37
C VAL A 777 15.87 -48.50 18.56
N ASN A 778 16.62 -47.44 18.84
CA ASN A 778 16.34 -46.46 19.90
C ASN A 778 15.93 -45.11 19.31
N GLU A 779 15.09 -45.10 18.28
CA GLU A 779 14.54 -43.86 17.73
C GLU A 779 13.84 -43.06 18.85
N THR A 780 14.43 -41.93 19.24
CA THR A 780 13.98 -41.11 20.38
C THR A 780 12.70 -40.31 20.09
N LEU A 781 12.24 -40.29 18.84
CA LEU A 781 11.15 -39.44 18.37
C LEU A 781 9.83 -40.17 18.14
N GLY A 782 9.80 -41.51 18.06
CA GLY A 782 8.58 -42.26 17.68
C GLY A 782 7.98 -41.86 16.32
N THR A 783 8.76 -41.12 15.52
CA THR A 783 8.34 -40.45 14.28
C THR A 783 8.07 -41.42 13.14
N THR A 784 8.72 -42.58 13.10
CA THR A 784 8.43 -43.60 12.08
C THR A 784 6.97 -44.07 12.12
N ALA A 785 6.39 -44.21 13.32
CA ALA A 785 4.98 -44.57 13.48
C ALA A 785 4.06 -43.43 12.99
N LEU A 786 4.40 -42.19 13.30
CA LEU A 786 3.65 -41.02 12.85
C LEU A 786 3.72 -40.83 11.32
N PHE A 787 4.90 -40.93 10.72
CA PHE A 787 5.09 -40.77 9.27
C PHE A 787 4.49 -41.93 8.45
N SER A 788 4.29 -43.10 9.08
CA SER A 788 3.58 -44.22 8.45
C SER A 788 2.12 -43.89 8.10
N LEU A 789 1.55 -42.83 8.69
CA LEU A 789 0.20 -42.34 8.35
C LEU A 789 0.11 -41.77 6.93
N VAL A 790 1.23 -41.33 6.34
CA VAL A 790 1.24 -40.64 5.04
C VAL A 790 2.03 -41.35 3.94
N SER A 791 2.96 -42.25 4.29
CA SER A 791 3.72 -43.07 3.32
C SER A 791 4.04 -44.47 3.85
N THR A 792 4.08 -45.45 2.94
CA THR A 792 4.48 -46.85 3.23
C THR A 792 5.99 -47.00 3.46
N LYS A 793 6.79 -45.97 3.11
CA LYS A 793 8.24 -45.91 3.34
C LYS A 793 8.59 -44.63 4.13
N PRO A 794 8.25 -44.56 5.42
CA PRO A 794 8.32 -43.32 6.22
C PRO A 794 9.73 -42.72 6.36
N THR A 795 10.78 -43.51 6.13
CA THR A 795 12.18 -43.03 6.18
C THR A 795 12.80 -42.74 4.81
N LEU A 796 12.00 -42.73 3.74
CA LEU A 796 12.45 -42.50 2.37
C LEU A 796 11.61 -41.41 1.69
N LEU A 797 12.29 -40.35 1.25
CA LEU A 797 11.76 -39.40 0.29
C LEU A 797 12.30 -39.73 -1.09
N VAL A 798 11.45 -39.83 -2.10
CA VAL A 798 11.90 -40.07 -3.49
C VAL A 798 12.14 -38.74 -4.20
N MET A 799 12.79 -38.80 -5.37
CA MET A 799 13.16 -37.61 -6.14
C MET A 799 12.89 -37.84 -7.64
N SER A 800 11.83 -38.62 -7.96
CA SER A 800 11.54 -38.96 -9.34
C SER A 800 11.05 -37.75 -10.13
N ASP A 801 10.39 -36.79 -9.48
CA ASP A 801 9.91 -35.57 -10.15
C ASP A 801 11.09 -34.68 -10.59
N MET A 802 12.13 -34.56 -9.77
CA MET A 802 13.37 -33.88 -10.16
C MET A 802 14.07 -34.50 -11.35
N ALA A 803 13.94 -35.82 -11.53
CA ALA A 803 14.56 -36.52 -12.65
C ALA A 803 13.77 -36.40 -13.97
N LYS A 804 12.51 -35.95 -13.90
CA LYS A 804 11.58 -35.83 -15.04
C LYS A 804 11.74 -34.52 -15.83
N VAL A 805 12.37 -33.50 -15.26
CA VAL A 805 12.37 -32.14 -15.81
C VAL A 805 13.75 -31.50 -15.70
N ASN A 806 14.18 -30.78 -16.74
CA ASN A 806 15.37 -29.92 -16.68
C ASN A 806 14.99 -28.51 -16.18
N GLN A 807 15.95 -27.68 -15.78
CA GLN A 807 15.62 -26.36 -15.22
C GLN A 807 14.92 -25.43 -16.23
N ASP A 808 15.17 -25.58 -17.53
CA ASP A 808 14.49 -24.86 -18.62
C ASP A 808 13.02 -25.29 -18.84
N GLY A 809 12.47 -26.16 -17.97
CA GLY A 809 11.11 -26.65 -18.06
C GLY A 809 10.90 -27.76 -19.10
N SER A 810 11.94 -28.18 -19.81
CA SER A 810 11.86 -29.29 -20.76
C SER A 810 11.76 -30.64 -20.04
N GLY A 811 10.97 -31.55 -20.60
CA GLY A 811 10.81 -32.90 -20.07
C GLY A 811 11.96 -33.83 -20.49
N VAL A 812 12.21 -34.85 -19.68
CA VAL A 812 13.23 -35.88 -19.96
C VAL A 812 12.56 -37.13 -20.55
N GLY A 813 13.08 -37.62 -21.68
CA GLY A 813 12.52 -38.80 -22.37
C GLY A 813 12.76 -40.15 -21.67
N SER A 814 13.87 -40.34 -20.96
CA SER A 814 14.17 -41.56 -20.18
C SER A 814 14.63 -41.19 -18.78
N VAL A 815 13.69 -41.20 -17.84
CA VAL A 815 13.88 -40.73 -16.46
C VAL A 815 14.79 -41.69 -15.70
N LYS A 816 15.88 -41.16 -15.12
CA LYS A 816 16.77 -41.90 -14.22
C LYS A 816 16.95 -41.10 -12.94
N ALA A 817 16.20 -41.46 -11.91
CA ALA A 817 16.32 -40.89 -10.58
C ALA A 817 17.29 -41.71 -9.70
N PRO A 818 18.12 -41.08 -8.85
CA PRO A 818 18.88 -41.80 -7.84
C PRO A 818 17.93 -42.43 -6.82
N THR A 819 18.23 -43.66 -6.41
CA THR A 819 17.51 -44.34 -5.32
C THR A 819 17.86 -43.74 -3.96
N GLN A 820 19.08 -43.23 -3.83
CA GLN A 820 19.57 -42.51 -2.66
C GLN A 820 20.59 -41.45 -3.09
N ILE A 821 20.52 -40.28 -2.48
CA ILE A 821 21.47 -39.16 -2.63
C ILE A 821 22.19 -38.91 -1.31
N TYR A 822 23.46 -38.52 -1.38
CA TYR A 822 24.28 -38.18 -0.22
C TYR A 822 24.84 -36.77 -0.41
N PHE A 823 24.50 -35.88 0.51
CA PHE A 823 25.09 -34.56 0.64
C PHE A 823 26.28 -34.66 1.57
N VAL A 824 27.48 -34.73 0.99
CA VAL A 824 28.75 -34.88 1.71
C VAL A 824 29.35 -33.50 1.96
N PRO A 825 29.44 -33.04 3.22
CA PRO A 825 29.94 -31.72 3.52
C PRO A 825 31.36 -31.50 3.00
N ASN A 826 31.64 -30.30 2.51
CA ASN A 826 33.00 -29.91 2.15
C ASN A 826 33.94 -30.08 3.35
N THR A 827 35.08 -30.76 3.14
CA THR A 827 36.03 -31.07 4.20
C THR A 827 36.55 -29.82 4.91
N SER A 828 36.71 -28.71 4.20
CA SER A 828 37.15 -27.44 4.78
C SER A 828 36.11 -26.90 5.78
N LEU A 829 34.82 -26.97 5.43
CA LEU A 829 33.74 -26.54 6.32
C LEU A 829 33.60 -27.46 7.53
N ARG A 830 33.67 -28.78 7.30
CA ARG A 830 33.65 -29.77 8.38
C ARG A 830 34.75 -29.51 9.42
N ASN A 831 35.95 -29.15 8.98
CA ASN A 831 37.08 -28.92 9.87
C ASN A 831 37.08 -27.52 10.51
N ALA A 832 36.37 -26.55 9.93
CA ALA A 832 36.34 -25.17 10.40
C ALA A 832 35.32 -24.95 11.53
N ILE A 833 34.22 -25.71 11.55
CA ILE A 833 33.14 -25.51 12.52
C ILE A 833 33.39 -26.27 13.83
N SER A 834 33.16 -25.57 14.94
CA SER A 834 33.29 -26.10 16.29
C SER A 834 32.29 -27.23 16.57
N THR A 835 32.71 -28.24 17.34
CA THR A 835 31.80 -29.27 17.84
C THR A 835 31.16 -28.91 19.18
N ALA A 836 31.67 -27.87 19.87
CA ALA A 836 31.19 -27.44 21.18
C ALA A 836 29.83 -26.73 21.09
N PRO A 837 29.03 -26.64 22.16
CA PRO A 837 27.72 -25.97 22.13
C PRO A 837 27.80 -24.50 21.71
N HIS A 838 27.09 -24.15 20.62
CA HIS A 838 26.83 -22.80 20.11
C HIS A 838 25.64 -22.85 19.15
N ASP A 839 25.20 -21.69 18.65
CA ASP A 839 24.19 -21.58 17.60
C ASP A 839 24.84 -21.75 16.23
N PHE A 840 24.54 -22.87 15.54
CA PHE A 840 25.11 -23.19 14.23
C PHE A 840 24.78 -22.13 13.16
N ARG A 841 23.75 -21.31 13.37
CA ARG A 841 23.35 -20.26 12.43
C ARG A 841 24.41 -19.17 12.33
N ASP A 842 25.15 -18.93 13.41
CA ASP A 842 26.27 -17.99 13.43
C ASP A 842 27.33 -18.43 12.41
N ASP A 843 27.70 -19.72 12.39
CA ASP A 843 28.66 -20.24 11.41
C ASP A 843 28.17 -20.06 9.97
N LEU A 844 26.89 -20.34 9.71
CA LEU A 844 26.35 -20.29 8.36
C LEU A 844 26.38 -18.88 7.78
N THR A 845 26.08 -17.86 8.60
CA THR A 845 26.10 -16.46 8.16
C THR A 845 27.51 -15.94 7.83
N THR A 846 28.57 -16.62 8.29
CA THR A 846 29.95 -16.28 7.90
C THR A 846 30.35 -16.79 6.51
N LEU A 847 29.55 -17.67 5.90
CA LEU A 847 29.88 -18.27 4.61
C LEU A 847 29.55 -17.31 3.46
N PRO A 848 30.55 -16.91 2.64
CA PRO A 848 30.31 -16.03 1.52
C PRO A 848 29.59 -16.74 0.37
N ALA A 849 29.06 -15.96 -0.58
CA ALA A 849 28.66 -16.48 -1.87
C ALA A 849 29.85 -17.19 -2.58
N GLY A 850 29.56 -18.22 -3.36
CA GLY A 850 30.57 -19.06 -4.01
C GLY A 850 31.10 -20.20 -3.14
N THR A 851 30.59 -20.35 -1.91
CA THR A 851 31.01 -21.44 -1.02
C THR A 851 30.47 -22.77 -1.52
N ARG A 852 31.35 -23.73 -1.83
CA ARG A 852 30.97 -25.12 -2.09
C ARG A 852 30.62 -25.80 -0.76
N VAL A 853 29.33 -26.00 -0.52
CA VAL A 853 28.80 -26.52 0.74
C VAL A 853 28.85 -28.05 0.78
N TYR A 854 28.41 -28.69 -0.30
CA TYR A 854 28.32 -30.15 -0.38
C TYR A 854 28.85 -30.68 -1.71
N ASP A 855 29.59 -31.78 -1.66
CA ASP A 855 29.62 -32.73 -2.77
C ASP A 855 28.39 -33.61 -2.74
N VAL A 856 27.79 -33.85 -3.90
CA VAL A 856 26.57 -34.62 -4.01
C VAL A 856 26.85 -35.93 -4.73
N TYR A 857 26.52 -37.05 -4.10
CA TYR A 857 26.68 -38.39 -4.65
C TYR A 857 25.33 -39.07 -4.82
N GLY A 858 25.16 -39.85 -5.89
CA GLY A 858 23.93 -40.58 -6.18
C GLY A 858 24.20 -42.03 -6.54
N THR A 859 23.29 -42.92 -6.18
CA THR A 859 23.33 -44.35 -6.55
C THR A 859 22.00 -44.81 -7.14
N SER A 860 22.03 -45.84 -7.98
CA SER A 860 20.85 -46.55 -8.48
C SER A 860 20.61 -47.88 -7.75
N GLN A 861 21.47 -48.24 -6.79
CA GLN A 861 21.35 -49.50 -6.05
C GLN A 861 20.13 -49.45 -5.13
N ALA A 862 19.32 -50.51 -5.17
CA ALA A 862 18.09 -50.58 -4.39
C ALA A 862 18.35 -50.51 -2.87
N ILE A 863 17.40 -49.91 -2.15
CA ILE A 863 17.40 -49.91 -0.68
C ILE A 863 16.95 -51.28 -0.19
N ARG A 864 17.86 -52.00 0.47
CA ARG A 864 17.62 -53.34 1.04
C ARG A 864 17.81 -53.31 2.55
N THR A 865 16.95 -54.03 3.25
CA THR A 865 17.02 -54.23 4.71
C THR A 865 17.01 -55.72 5.04
N SER A 866 17.49 -56.07 6.23
CA SER A 866 17.50 -57.42 6.77
C SER A 866 17.03 -57.40 8.22
N LEU A 867 16.51 -58.54 8.68
CA LEU A 867 16.25 -58.78 10.10
C LEU A 867 17.54 -58.80 10.94
N PHE A 868 18.69 -59.01 10.30
CA PHE A 868 19.99 -58.98 10.96
C PHE A 868 20.65 -57.60 10.76
N PRO A 869 20.90 -56.83 11.84
CA PRO A 869 21.45 -55.47 11.74
C PRO A 869 22.77 -55.39 10.96
N TRP A 870 23.68 -56.34 11.17
CA TRP A 870 24.96 -56.39 10.46
C TRP A 870 24.83 -56.58 8.94
N VAL A 871 23.75 -57.23 8.47
CA VAL A 871 23.47 -57.39 7.04
C VAL A 871 22.91 -56.10 6.45
N THR A 872 22.00 -55.43 7.17
CA THR A 872 21.49 -54.10 6.78
C THR A 872 22.63 -53.11 6.63
N GLU A 873 23.54 -53.10 7.60
CA GLU A 873 24.71 -52.24 7.62
C GLU A 873 25.68 -52.56 6.46
N ARG A 874 25.88 -53.84 6.12
CA ARG A 874 26.61 -54.24 4.91
C ARG A 874 25.94 -53.72 3.63
N TYR A 875 24.63 -53.86 3.49
CA TYR A 875 23.90 -53.34 2.32
C TYR A 875 23.96 -51.82 2.22
N ALA A 876 24.00 -51.11 3.35
CA ALA A 876 24.19 -49.68 3.38
C ALA A 876 25.59 -49.28 2.87
N ARG A 877 26.65 -49.95 3.35
CA ARG A 877 28.02 -49.74 2.86
C ARG A 877 28.15 -50.02 1.36
N GLU A 878 27.70 -51.19 0.90
CA GLU A 878 27.73 -51.54 -0.54
C GLU A 878 27.01 -50.48 -1.39
N ARG A 879 25.84 -50.01 -0.92
CA ARG A 879 25.08 -48.96 -1.61
C ARG A 879 25.82 -47.62 -1.60
N ARG A 880 26.49 -47.26 -0.50
CA ARG A 880 27.31 -46.05 -0.46
C ARG A 880 28.53 -46.16 -1.37
N ASP A 881 29.22 -47.29 -1.38
CA ASP A 881 30.39 -47.56 -2.23
C ASP A 881 30.03 -47.51 -3.73
N SER A 882 28.78 -47.83 -4.08
CA SER A 882 28.27 -47.71 -5.45
C SER A 882 27.93 -46.28 -5.87
N ALA A 883 27.89 -45.32 -4.94
CA ALA A 883 27.45 -43.96 -5.23
C ALA A 883 28.54 -43.20 -6.02
N VAL A 884 28.12 -42.58 -7.11
CA VAL A 884 29.00 -41.76 -7.96
C VAL A 884 28.77 -40.28 -7.66
N LYS A 885 29.81 -39.44 -7.79
CA LYS A 885 29.65 -37.99 -7.66
C LYS A 885 28.78 -37.49 -8.81
N ILE A 886 27.69 -36.80 -8.48
CA ILE A 886 26.73 -36.27 -9.46
C ILE A 886 26.82 -34.77 -9.59
N GLY A 887 27.37 -34.07 -8.60
CA GLY A 887 27.53 -32.63 -8.65
C GLY A 887 28.02 -32.03 -7.33
N GLU A 888 27.95 -30.71 -7.26
CA GLU A 888 28.33 -29.88 -6.14
C GLU A 888 27.22 -28.87 -5.87
N LEU A 889 26.90 -28.62 -4.59
CA LEU A 889 26.05 -27.49 -4.21
C LEU A 889 26.93 -26.31 -3.82
N VAL A 890 26.76 -25.21 -4.53
CA VAL A 890 27.54 -23.98 -4.36
C VAL A 890 26.59 -22.84 -4.04
N THR A 891 26.89 -22.05 -3.01
CA THR A 891 26.10 -20.86 -2.69
C THR A 891 26.27 -19.79 -3.78
N THR A 892 25.21 -19.06 -4.06
CA THR A 892 25.21 -17.85 -4.91
C THR A 892 24.84 -16.60 -4.12
N SER A 893 24.58 -16.74 -2.81
CA SER A 893 24.46 -15.67 -1.82
C SER A 893 25.13 -16.09 -0.50
N ALA A 894 25.28 -15.15 0.44
CA ALA A 894 25.48 -15.52 1.84
C ALA A 894 24.21 -16.18 2.41
N PHE A 895 24.32 -16.88 3.54
CA PHE A 895 23.16 -17.32 4.29
C PHE A 895 22.49 -16.14 5.00
N THR A 896 21.16 -16.11 4.97
CA THR A 896 20.31 -15.14 5.67
C THR A 896 19.47 -15.85 6.72
N LEU A 897 19.34 -15.19 7.88
CA LEU A 897 18.41 -15.58 8.95
C LEU A 897 17.18 -14.68 8.85
N SER A 898 16.01 -15.27 8.62
CA SER A 898 14.79 -14.50 8.38
C SER A 898 13.53 -15.24 8.81
N GLN A 899 12.47 -14.49 9.08
CA GLN A 899 11.15 -15.07 9.37
C GLN A 899 10.64 -15.91 8.20
N PHE A 900 10.87 -15.48 6.96
CA PHE A 900 10.52 -16.27 5.79
C PHE A 900 11.32 -17.58 5.70
N GLY A 901 12.63 -17.56 6.00
CA GLY A 901 13.44 -18.76 6.09
C GLY A 901 12.97 -19.72 7.19
N ASP A 902 12.49 -19.18 8.30
CA ASP A 902 11.96 -19.95 9.43
C ASP A 902 10.60 -20.58 9.12
N THR A 903 9.61 -19.78 8.73
CA THR A 903 8.20 -20.23 8.63
C THR A 903 7.59 -20.05 7.24
N GLY A 904 8.08 -19.10 6.43
CA GLY A 904 7.46 -18.72 5.15
C GLY A 904 7.79 -19.59 3.94
N ILE A 905 9.00 -20.14 3.84
CA ILE A 905 9.41 -21.00 2.72
C ILE A 905 8.85 -22.42 2.86
N PHE A 906 8.29 -22.97 1.78
CA PHE A 906 7.72 -24.32 1.76
C PHE A 906 8.52 -25.28 0.89
N PHE A 907 8.85 -26.44 1.47
CA PHE A 907 9.49 -27.56 0.79
C PHE A 907 8.54 -28.75 0.83
N LYS A 908 8.08 -29.17 -0.35
CA LYS A 908 7.22 -30.34 -0.52
C LYS A 908 8.05 -31.62 -0.41
N HIS A 909 7.53 -32.63 0.27
CA HIS A 909 8.08 -33.98 0.27
C HIS A 909 7.44 -34.81 -0.84
N GLN A 910 8.25 -35.53 -1.62
CA GLN A 910 7.75 -36.53 -2.56
C GLN A 910 7.78 -37.90 -1.88
N ARG A 911 6.61 -38.55 -1.80
CA ARG A 911 6.47 -39.85 -1.16
C ARG A 911 6.87 -40.97 -2.10
N TYR A 912 7.19 -42.13 -1.53
CA TYR A 912 7.44 -43.33 -2.31
C TYR A 912 6.27 -43.73 -3.23
N GLU A 913 5.04 -43.43 -2.84
CA GLU A 913 3.82 -43.67 -3.61
C GLU A 913 3.68 -42.75 -4.83
N ASP A 914 4.34 -41.59 -4.83
CA ASP A 914 4.23 -40.58 -5.87
C ASP A 914 5.24 -40.79 -7.02
N ARG A 915 6.04 -41.87 -6.95
CA ARG A 915 7.22 -42.07 -7.81
C ARG A 915 6.91 -42.28 -9.28
#